data_AF-A0A1S1M6V1-F1
#
_entry.id   AF-A0A1S1M6V1-F1
#
_cell.length_a   1.000
_cell.length_b   1.000
_cell.length_c   1.000
_cell.angle_alpha   90.00
_cell.angle_beta   90.00
_cell.angle_gamma   90.00
#
_symmetry.space_group_name_H-M   'P 1'
#
loop_
_entity.id
_entity.type
_entity.pdbx_description
1 polymer ?
#
loop_
_entity_poly.entity_id
_entity_poly.type
_entity_poly.pdbx_seq_one_letter_code
_entity_poly.pdbx_strand_id
1 'polypeptide(L)'
;MNIEWLVAIIEPDLISERGNSSEQSARPTVELAKAMQRRVLRSAFDEEIADPSVRAVHDTLMGDEHAVDLLVESLATEQVRQDLAKMTALTLVACALLADRDDVATCQRLISDALALLTTASPSADLCRALVLQQRALRSNDIGEPTEADLDEVRRLLDNIAFAPPPELALWQNAETSSSAALENILDALRSSAAGFDLFARAPAMGYVEADLEDDQLGQYRRWLDGLYRSALTRNARTDYGQDLYFENLRLEVLGHRDVYRSRKELAMMRTVGFMPTLPSPVAADALRLFRLAGADSELRQLVDELTFAGPVGPLLAEGLGIGTHRTSERSLRTGEMIVLAAAAEAMPPKQAFQALTRVLSVIRRGGPTTAPLHWHAESSKDEEAWVAAGALAGAAGTAGILAQELLDYATPDRLADISYDTVIARIVHTIDWLDIADDLRARWQSLLSTQVREHPQSPTAAALQNVLKLGPDKPTEGEQASLTDLAESINHCLRNSESIPDPVYSETKRVVLASLAKTAKEASGGTFVQRGIRSAEVAAVLLTQSADDDIWAGLLEFLINPRVARSEKSRAFEILTRERPNLNSLLKAHYANPLTALIDQPDPWAFDDSHRAPVFVAALNFVFAYGMLSDEVVADRLGRLASSPDVQTRRDAGRSLSLLAMNSVGDWMLPKVYALSGDSDPTVRVAVAHALGEICRRRDVVGSMAIERLTELLRSGGVFVPLQTLNQLTTAALTAPQIDRVVRALRNDSQSWRVRRRAAQLLDGR
;
A
#
# COMPACT_ATOMS: atom_id res chain seq x y z
N MET A 1 6.70 -49.97 1.39
CA MET A 1 6.58 -48.52 1.24
C MET A 1 6.81 -48.16 -0.20
N ASN A 2 5.86 -47.51 -0.86
CA ASN A 2 5.93 -47.22 -2.30
C ASN A 2 6.49 -45.80 -2.54
N ILE A 3 7.78 -45.69 -2.86
CA ILE A 3 8.44 -44.39 -3.08
C ILE A 3 7.92 -43.67 -4.34
N GLU A 4 7.23 -44.36 -5.25
CA GLU A 4 6.62 -43.75 -6.44
C GLU A 4 5.66 -42.61 -6.08
N TRP A 5 5.03 -42.64 -4.89
CA TRP A 5 4.20 -41.53 -4.40
C TRP A 5 4.98 -40.22 -4.22
N LEU A 6 6.25 -40.29 -3.81
CA LEU A 6 7.11 -39.11 -3.67
C LEU A 6 7.55 -38.60 -5.05
N VAL A 7 7.90 -39.51 -5.96
CA VAL A 7 8.26 -39.15 -7.34
C VAL A 7 7.09 -38.47 -8.05
N ALA A 8 5.86 -38.97 -7.83
CA ALA A 8 4.64 -38.41 -8.43
C ALA A 8 4.37 -36.94 -8.08
N ILE A 9 4.88 -36.44 -6.95
CA ILE A 9 4.65 -35.04 -6.52
C ILE A 9 5.88 -34.13 -6.72
N ILE A 10 7.10 -34.68 -6.72
CA ILE A 10 8.35 -33.91 -6.90
C ILE A 10 8.73 -33.86 -8.39
N GLU A 11 8.68 -35.00 -9.09
CA GLU A 11 9.02 -35.17 -10.50
C GLU A 11 7.87 -35.87 -11.27
N PRO A 12 6.68 -35.25 -11.36
CA PRO A 12 5.51 -35.87 -11.98
C PRO A 12 5.73 -36.27 -13.45
N ASP A 13 6.64 -35.58 -14.15
CA ASP A 13 7.02 -35.84 -15.54
C ASP A 13 7.71 -37.21 -15.73
N LEU A 14 8.29 -37.80 -14.68
CA LEU A 14 8.91 -39.13 -14.76
C LEU A 14 7.91 -40.28 -14.61
N ILE A 15 6.76 -40.03 -13.98
CA ILE A 15 5.70 -41.02 -13.74
C ILE A 15 4.60 -40.94 -14.79
N SER A 16 4.33 -39.75 -15.33
CA SER A 16 3.23 -39.53 -16.27
C SER A 16 3.66 -38.76 -17.53
N GLU A 17 3.20 -39.23 -18.69
CA GLU A 17 3.46 -38.62 -19.99
C GLU A 17 2.81 -37.24 -20.13
N ARG A 18 3.51 -36.32 -20.80
CA ARG A 18 2.98 -35.03 -21.25
C ARG A 18 1.98 -35.21 -22.42
N GLY A 19 0.83 -35.85 -22.21
CA GLY A 19 -0.21 -36.06 -23.24
C GLY A 19 -1.31 -37.08 -22.89
N ASN A 20 -2.33 -37.19 -23.75
CA ASN A 20 -3.44 -38.15 -23.59
C ASN A 20 -3.04 -39.54 -24.14
N SER A 21 -2.29 -40.33 -23.37
CA SER A 21 -2.16 -41.77 -23.63
C SER A 21 -3.07 -42.56 -22.68
N SER A 22 -3.97 -43.36 -23.25
CA SER A 22 -5.07 -44.07 -22.58
C SER A 22 -4.69 -45.43 -21.99
N GLU A 23 -3.40 -45.83 -22.04
CA GLU A 23 -3.01 -47.22 -21.75
C GLU A 23 -2.39 -47.44 -20.35
N GLN A 24 -2.25 -46.40 -19.51
CA GLN A 24 -1.67 -46.49 -18.15
C GLN A 24 -2.57 -45.94 -17.02
N SER A 25 -3.88 -45.72 -17.23
CA SER A 25 -4.73 -44.93 -16.32
C SER A 25 -5.09 -45.55 -14.96
N ALA A 26 -4.69 -46.78 -14.63
CA ALA A 26 -5.21 -47.48 -13.44
C ALA A 26 -4.40 -47.35 -12.14
N ARG A 27 -3.24 -46.64 -12.12
CA ARG A 27 -2.40 -46.53 -10.91
C ARG A 27 -2.61 -45.19 -10.19
N PRO A 28 -2.87 -45.18 -8.87
CA PRO A 28 -3.06 -43.95 -8.10
C PRO A 28 -1.87 -42.97 -8.17
N THR A 29 -0.63 -43.46 -8.29
CA THR A 29 0.57 -42.62 -8.43
C THR A 29 0.63 -41.89 -9.77
N VAL A 30 0.12 -42.49 -10.85
CA VAL A 30 0.02 -41.86 -12.19
C VAL A 30 -1.11 -40.82 -12.20
N GLU A 31 -2.25 -41.13 -11.57
CA GLU A 31 -3.35 -40.16 -11.42
C GLU A 31 -2.91 -38.92 -10.61
N LEU A 32 -2.16 -39.13 -9.52
CA LEU A 32 -1.59 -38.04 -8.73
C LEU A 32 -0.60 -37.19 -9.55
N ALA A 33 0.33 -37.82 -10.28
CA ALA A 33 1.29 -37.11 -11.12
C ALA A 33 0.60 -36.24 -12.19
N LYS A 34 -0.49 -36.76 -12.80
CA LYS A 34 -1.32 -36.01 -13.75
C LYS A 34 -2.00 -34.80 -13.09
N ALA A 35 -2.52 -34.96 -11.88
CA ALA A 35 -3.12 -33.86 -11.12
C ALA A 35 -2.10 -32.74 -10.85
N MET A 36 -0.86 -33.10 -10.52
CA MET A 36 0.26 -32.17 -10.25
C MET A 36 0.80 -31.44 -11.50
N GLN A 37 0.34 -31.76 -12.72
CA GLN A 37 0.78 -31.12 -13.97
C GLN A 37 -0.24 -30.15 -14.60
N ARG A 38 -1.46 -30.02 -14.05
CA ARG A 38 -2.58 -29.22 -14.63
C ARG A 38 -3.00 -29.57 -16.05
N ARG A 39 -2.71 -30.77 -16.55
CA ARG A 39 -2.99 -31.11 -17.96
C ARG A 39 -4.33 -31.81 -18.18
N VAL A 40 -5.18 -31.83 -17.16
CA VAL A 40 -6.55 -32.35 -17.25
C VAL A 40 -7.43 -31.40 -18.03
N LEU A 41 -7.52 -31.63 -19.34
CA LEU A 41 -8.68 -31.21 -20.12
C LEU A 41 -9.93 -31.79 -19.43
N ARG A 42 -10.91 -30.93 -19.13
CA ARG A 42 -12.24 -31.29 -18.57
C ARG A 42 -12.92 -32.49 -19.26
N SER A 43 -12.49 -32.90 -20.44
CA SER A 43 -13.08 -34.00 -21.22
C SER A 43 -12.38 -35.36 -21.09
N ALA A 44 -11.26 -35.48 -20.36
CA ALA A 44 -10.51 -36.74 -20.21
C ALA A 44 -10.69 -37.43 -18.83
N PHE A 45 -11.39 -36.78 -17.90
CA PHE A 45 -11.69 -37.28 -16.54
C PHE A 45 -13.20 -37.60 -16.37
N ASP A 46 -13.85 -38.09 -17.41
CA ASP A 46 -15.09 -38.87 -17.25
C ASP A 46 -14.78 -40.29 -16.70
N GLU A 47 -13.50 -40.66 -16.53
CA GLU A 47 -13.04 -41.86 -15.81
C GLU A 47 -12.92 -41.60 -14.30
N GLU A 48 -13.47 -42.51 -13.50
CA GLU A 48 -13.60 -42.43 -12.05
C GLU A 48 -12.23 -42.58 -11.35
N ILE A 49 -11.64 -41.49 -10.83
CA ILE A 49 -10.40 -41.53 -10.02
C ILE A 49 -10.59 -42.52 -8.87
N ALA A 50 -9.90 -43.65 -8.88
CA ALA A 50 -10.23 -44.76 -7.98
C ALA A 50 -9.80 -44.51 -6.53
N ASP A 51 -8.69 -43.79 -6.32
CA ASP A 51 -8.17 -43.49 -4.99
C ASP A 51 -8.83 -42.22 -4.41
N PRO A 52 -9.53 -42.31 -3.26
CA PRO A 52 -10.26 -41.18 -2.70
C PRO A 52 -9.33 -40.02 -2.27
N SER A 53 -8.09 -40.30 -1.87
CA SER A 53 -7.12 -39.26 -1.51
C SER A 53 -6.62 -38.51 -2.75
N VAL A 54 -6.41 -39.21 -3.87
CA VAL A 54 -6.02 -38.57 -5.14
C VAL A 54 -7.16 -37.74 -5.71
N ARG A 55 -8.40 -38.22 -5.56
CA ARG A 55 -9.60 -37.45 -5.93
C ARG A 55 -9.71 -36.16 -5.13
N ALA A 56 -9.50 -36.21 -3.82
CA ALA A 56 -9.51 -35.01 -2.98
C ALA A 56 -8.41 -34.00 -3.38
N VAL A 57 -7.21 -34.46 -3.74
CA VAL A 57 -6.15 -33.59 -4.28
C VAL A 57 -6.60 -32.94 -5.59
N HIS A 58 -7.11 -33.73 -6.53
CA HIS A 58 -7.60 -33.24 -7.83
C HIS A 58 -8.70 -32.19 -7.65
N ASP A 59 -9.72 -32.50 -6.85
CA ASP A 59 -10.88 -31.62 -6.64
C ASP A 59 -10.45 -30.29 -5.99
N THR A 60 -9.49 -30.34 -5.06
CA THR A 60 -8.89 -29.14 -4.49
C THR A 60 -8.20 -28.28 -5.56
N LEU A 61 -7.35 -28.89 -6.39
CA LEU A 61 -6.61 -28.18 -7.45
C LEU A 61 -7.55 -27.60 -8.52
N MET A 62 -8.76 -28.15 -8.65
CA MET A 62 -9.82 -27.65 -9.51
C MET A 62 -10.71 -26.57 -8.85
N GLY A 63 -10.43 -26.23 -7.59
CA GLY A 63 -11.08 -25.14 -6.86
C GLY A 63 -12.18 -25.57 -5.89
N ASP A 64 -12.33 -26.87 -5.58
CA ASP A 64 -13.21 -27.30 -4.49
C ASP A 64 -12.54 -27.11 -3.13
N GLU A 65 -12.98 -26.07 -2.45
CA GLU A 65 -12.52 -25.71 -1.12
C GLU A 65 -12.80 -26.77 -0.04
N HIS A 66 -13.82 -27.61 -0.17
CA HIS A 66 -14.12 -28.65 0.83
C HIS A 66 -13.22 -29.88 0.66
N ALA A 67 -12.63 -30.05 -0.52
CA ALA A 67 -11.79 -31.21 -0.83
C ALA A 67 -10.47 -31.22 -0.03
N VAL A 68 -9.97 -30.05 0.40
CA VAL A 68 -8.80 -29.97 1.31
C VAL A 68 -9.12 -30.65 2.64
N ASP A 69 -10.30 -30.39 3.20
CA ASP A 69 -10.68 -30.95 4.51
C ASP A 69 -10.83 -32.47 4.40
N LEU A 70 -11.42 -32.96 3.30
CA LEU A 70 -11.49 -34.39 2.99
C LEU A 70 -10.10 -35.03 2.83
N LEU A 71 -9.14 -34.32 2.20
CA LEU A 71 -7.76 -34.78 2.10
C LEU A 71 -7.12 -34.90 3.49
N VAL A 72 -7.28 -33.88 4.35
CA VAL A 72 -6.78 -33.87 5.73
C VAL A 72 -7.38 -35.01 6.55
N GLU A 73 -8.69 -35.24 6.44
CA GLU A 73 -9.36 -36.37 7.09
C GLU A 73 -8.84 -37.73 6.58
N SER A 74 -8.56 -37.85 5.28
CA SER A 74 -8.05 -39.09 4.68
C SER A 74 -6.67 -39.49 5.22
N LEU A 75 -5.82 -38.54 5.62
CA LEU A 75 -4.51 -38.80 6.25
C LEU A 75 -4.62 -39.50 7.60
N ALA A 76 -5.77 -39.43 8.27
CA ALA A 76 -6.01 -40.14 9.52
C ALA A 76 -6.41 -41.62 9.33
N THR A 77 -6.70 -42.05 8.10
CA THR A 77 -7.16 -43.41 7.82
C THR A 77 -6.04 -44.44 7.93
N GLU A 78 -6.39 -45.64 8.41
CA GLU A 78 -5.44 -46.75 8.57
C GLU A 78 -4.80 -47.14 7.23
N GLN A 79 -5.56 -47.09 6.13
CA GLN A 79 -5.10 -47.43 4.80
C GLN A 79 -3.96 -46.50 4.32
N VAL A 80 -4.04 -45.20 4.60
CA VAL A 80 -2.98 -44.25 4.23
C VAL A 80 -1.75 -44.43 5.14
N ARG A 81 -1.96 -44.69 6.43
CA ARG A 81 -0.88 -44.87 7.42
C ARG A 81 -0.04 -46.13 7.21
N GLN A 82 -0.57 -47.14 6.51
CA GLN A 82 0.16 -48.36 6.17
C GLN A 82 1.28 -48.15 5.15
N ASP A 83 1.17 -47.15 4.27
CA ASP A 83 2.23 -46.79 3.32
C ASP A 83 2.80 -45.41 3.66
N LEU A 84 3.89 -45.40 4.42
CA LEU A 84 4.52 -44.17 4.91
C LEU A 84 4.91 -43.21 3.76
N ALA A 85 5.23 -43.69 2.56
CA ALA A 85 5.52 -42.82 1.41
C ALA A 85 4.25 -42.19 0.83
N LYS A 86 3.12 -42.92 0.78
CA LYS A 86 1.81 -42.36 0.43
C LYS A 86 1.41 -41.27 1.43
N MET A 87 1.51 -41.59 2.73
CA MET A 87 1.21 -40.65 3.81
C MET A 87 2.07 -39.39 3.72
N THR A 88 3.39 -39.53 3.52
CA THR A 88 4.30 -38.39 3.35
C THR A 88 3.92 -37.58 2.13
N ALA A 89 3.70 -38.20 0.97
CA ALA A 89 3.36 -37.48 -0.26
C ALA A 89 2.08 -36.63 -0.09
N LEU A 90 1.02 -37.25 0.44
CA LEU A 90 -0.25 -36.56 0.69
C LEU A 90 -0.12 -35.48 1.78
N THR A 91 0.72 -35.69 2.78
CA THR A 91 1.01 -34.67 3.81
C THR A 91 1.68 -33.44 3.21
N LEU A 92 2.66 -33.62 2.32
CA LEU A 92 3.36 -32.52 1.66
C LEU A 92 2.42 -31.70 0.78
N VAL A 93 1.58 -32.39 -0.02
CA VAL A 93 0.55 -31.75 -0.87
C VAL A 93 -0.49 -31.04 -0.01
N ALA A 94 -1.02 -31.67 1.04
CA ALA A 94 -1.96 -31.04 1.97
C ALA A 94 -1.35 -29.79 2.61
N CYS A 95 -0.08 -29.84 3.01
CA CYS A 95 0.61 -28.67 3.58
C CYS A 95 0.77 -27.52 2.58
N ALA A 96 1.00 -27.81 1.30
CA ALA A 96 1.05 -26.78 0.26
C ALA A 96 -0.33 -26.12 0.04
N LEU A 97 -1.39 -26.93 -0.04
CA LEU A 97 -2.77 -26.46 -0.23
C LEU A 97 -3.33 -25.71 1.00
N LEU A 98 -2.94 -26.12 2.20
CA LEU A 98 -3.27 -25.41 3.45
C LEU A 98 -2.48 -24.10 3.58
N ALA A 99 -1.26 -24.03 3.04
CA ALA A 99 -0.49 -22.78 2.99
C ALA A 99 -1.13 -21.76 2.05
N ASP A 100 -1.71 -22.20 0.93
CA ASP A 100 -2.56 -21.35 0.08
C ASP A 100 -3.71 -20.73 0.88
N ARG A 101 -4.16 -21.36 1.98
CA ARG A 101 -5.20 -20.88 2.92
C ARG A 101 -4.65 -20.18 4.16
N ASP A 102 -3.34 -20.03 4.28
CA ASP A 102 -2.63 -19.56 5.48
C ASP A 102 -2.90 -20.40 6.76
N ASP A 103 -3.40 -21.64 6.64
CA ASP A 103 -3.67 -22.52 7.79
C ASP A 103 -2.42 -23.30 8.23
N VAL A 104 -1.42 -22.55 8.70
CA VAL A 104 -0.15 -23.10 9.17
C VAL A 104 -0.32 -24.00 10.40
N ALA A 105 -1.33 -23.74 11.24
CA ALA A 105 -1.59 -24.54 12.43
C ALA A 105 -2.00 -25.98 12.07
N THR A 106 -2.85 -26.15 11.05
CA THR A 106 -3.18 -27.49 10.54
C THR A 106 -1.98 -28.15 9.88
N CYS A 107 -1.17 -27.42 9.11
CA CYS A 107 0.09 -27.95 8.56
C CYS A 107 1.00 -28.52 9.66
N GLN A 108 1.25 -27.74 10.73
CA GLN A 108 2.12 -28.16 11.83
C GLN A 108 1.62 -29.43 12.55
N ARG A 109 0.30 -29.57 12.70
CA ARG A 109 -0.32 -30.79 13.25
C ARG A 109 -0.06 -32.00 12.34
N LEU A 110 -0.36 -31.88 11.05
CA LEU A 110 -0.15 -32.96 10.08
C LEU A 110 1.32 -33.39 10.00
N ILE A 111 2.23 -32.42 9.98
CA ILE A 111 3.69 -32.64 10.00
C ILE A 111 4.10 -33.37 11.27
N SER A 112 3.59 -32.96 12.44
CA SER A 112 3.93 -33.61 13.72
C SER A 112 3.43 -35.05 13.77
N ASP A 113 2.21 -35.30 13.30
CA ASP A 113 1.63 -36.65 13.20
C ASP A 113 2.44 -37.55 12.25
N ALA A 114 2.84 -37.02 11.09
CA ALA A 114 3.69 -37.73 10.14
C ALA A 114 5.07 -38.09 10.74
N LEU A 115 5.72 -37.15 11.42
CA LEU A 115 7.02 -37.37 12.07
C LEU A 115 6.95 -38.40 13.21
N ALA A 116 5.82 -38.49 13.92
CA ALA A 116 5.59 -39.48 14.96
C ALA A 116 5.48 -40.91 14.40
N LEU A 117 5.03 -41.07 13.15
CA LEU A 117 4.97 -42.35 12.44
C LEU A 117 6.30 -42.72 11.77
N LEU A 118 7.09 -41.73 11.34
CA LEU A 118 8.39 -41.88 10.69
C LEU A 118 9.53 -42.13 11.69
N THR A 119 9.43 -43.21 12.47
CA THR A 119 10.41 -43.63 13.49
C THR A 119 11.30 -44.78 13.06
N THR A 120 10.97 -45.45 11.96
CA THR A 120 11.71 -46.62 11.46
C THR A 120 12.97 -46.19 10.72
N ALA A 121 14.13 -46.73 11.07
CA ALA A 121 15.38 -46.48 10.37
C ALA A 121 15.47 -47.29 9.07
N SER A 122 15.31 -46.62 7.93
CA SER A 122 15.57 -47.19 6.60
C SER A 122 15.80 -46.05 5.60
N PRO A 123 16.59 -46.24 4.51
CA PRO A 123 16.89 -45.15 3.56
C PRO A 123 15.64 -44.45 3.01
N SER A 124 14.59 -45.22 2.74
CA SER A 124 13.34 -44.69 2.24
C SER A 124 12.55 -43.92 3.32
N ALA A 125 12.57 -44.39 4.58
CA ALA A 125 11.89 -43.72 5.68
C ALA A 125 12.65 -42.46 6.11
N ASP A 126 13.98 -42.47 6.03
CA ASP A 126 14.86 -41.33 6.25
C ASP A 126 14.62 -40.25 5.19
N LEU A 127 14.42 -40.63 3.91
CA LEU A 127 14.01 -39.71 2.85
C LEU A 127 12.63 -39.08 3.15
N CYS A 128 11.64 -39.90 3.54
CA CYS A 128 10.32 -39.39 3.93
C CYS A 128 10.42 -38.42 5.12
N ARG A 129 11.23 -38.75 6.13
CA ARG A 129 11.46 -37.93 7.31
C ARG A 129 12.15 -36.62 6.95
N ALA A 130 13.17 -36.65 6.09
CA ALA A 130 13.86 -35.47 5.61
C ALA A 130 12.92 -34.51 4.88
N LEU A 131 12.03 -35.02 4.00
CA LEU A 131 11.03 -34.19 3.32
C LEU A 131 10.03 -33.55 4.28
N VAL A 132 9.53 -34.30 5.27
CA VAL A 132 8.58 -33.76 6.26
C VAL A 132 9.25 -32.72 7.18
N LEU A 133 10.51 -32.94 7.57
CA LEU A 133 11.30 -31.97 8.34
C LEU A 133 11.60 -30.71 7.53
N GLN A 134 11.95 -30.86 6.25
CA GLN A 134 12.13 -29.72 5.34
C GLN A 134 10.84 -28.90 5.22
N GLN A 135 9.69 -29.58 5.14
CA GLN A 135 8.40 -28.89 5.12
C GLN A 135 8.10 -28.20 6.45
N ARG A 136 8.46 -28.81 7.59
CA ARG A 136 8.36 -28.14 8.90
C ARG A 136 9.20 -26.87 8.94
N ALA A 137 10.44 -26.92 8.46
CA ALA A 137 11.31 -25.76 8.36
C ALA A 137 10.68 -24.66 7.48
N LEU A 138 10.12 -25.00 6.31
CA LEU A 138 9.43 -24.01 5.47
C LEU A 138 8.26 -23.34 6.25
N ARG A 139 7.40 -24.13 6.89
CA ARG A 139 6.23 -23.60 7.62
C ARG A 139 6.60 -22.82 8.87
N SER A 140 7.65 -23.22 9.59
CA SER A 140 8.20 -22.44 10.70
C SER A 140 8.78 -21.12 10.21
N ASN A 141 9.48 -21.09 9.08
CA ASN A 141 9.92 -19.83 8.46
C ASN A 141 8.72 -18.94 8.05
N ASP A 142 7.64 -19.51 7.50
CA ASP A 142 6.42 -18.75 7.15
C ASP A 142 5.84 -17.98 8.35
N ILE A 143 6.06 -18.45 9.59
CA ILE A 143 5.61 -17.82 10.85
C ILE A 143 6.76 -17.22 11.69
N GLY A 144 7.98 -17.12 11.15
CA GLY A 144 9.13 -16.52 11.86
C GLY A 144 9.64 -17.32 13.06
N GLU A 145 9.46 -18.65 13.05
CA GLU A 145 10.02 -19.58 14.04
C GLU A 145 11.41 -20.09 13.62
N PRO A 146 12.27 -20.47 14.59
CA PRO A 146 13.60 -21.01 14.30
C PRO A 146 13.52 -22.33 13.53
N THR A 147 14.49 -22.56 12.64
CA THR A 147 14.50 -23.71 11.71
C THR A 147 15.82 -24.48 11.67
N GLU A 148 16.84 -24.00 12.38
CA GLU A 148 18.21 -24.53 12.32
C GLU A 148 18.26 -26.01 12.70
N ALA A 149 17.57 -26.38 13.78
CA ALA A 149 17.54 -27.77 14.26
C ALA A 149 16.92 -28.74 13.25
N ASP A 150 15.88 -28.29 12.53
CA ASP A 150 15.23 -29.11 11.50
C ASP A 150 16.11 -29.26 10.27
N LEU A 151 16.72 -28.16 9.82
CA LEU A 151 17.60 -28.14 8.65
C LEU A 151 18.89 -28.95 8.89
N ASP A 152 19.46 -28.89 10.08
CA ASP A 152 20.64 -29.68 10.46
C ASP A 152 20.32 -31.18 10.49
N GLU A 153 19.14 -31.55 11.00
CA GLU A 153 18.67 -32.93 10.96
C GLU A 153 18.40 -33.40 9.53
N VAL A 154 17.82 -32.56 8.66
CA VAL A 154 17.62 -32.88 7.23
C VAL A 154 18.97 -33.17 6.57
N ARG A 155 19.97 -32.30 6.75
CA ARG A 155 21.32 -32.49 6.19
C ARG A 155 21.93 -33.81 6.68
N ARG A 156 21.85 -34.05 7.99
CA ARG A 156 22.33 -35.30 8.60
C ARG A 156 21.65 -36.54 8.01
N LEU A 157 20.33 -36.51 7.79
CA LEU A 157 19.62 -37.64 7.18
C LEU A 157 20.06 -37.82 5.72
N LEU A 158 20.13 -36.76 4.93
CA LEU A 158 20.51 -36.78 3.52
C LEU A 158 21.93 -37.30 3.26
N ASP A 159 22.87 -37.01 4.15
CA ASP A 159 24.25 -37.51 4.06
C ASP A 159 24.36 -39.01 4.33
N ASN A 160 23.38 -39.59 5.04
CA ASN A 160 23.35 -41.01 5.43
C ASN A 160 22.47 -41.88 4.53
N ILE A 161 21.66 -41.29 3.64
CA ILE A 161 20.81 -42.05 2.72
C ILE A 161 21.68 -42.63 1.60
N ALA A 162 21.78 -43.96 1.58
CA ALA A 162 22.36 -44.72 0.48
C ALA A 162 21.40 -45.86 0.09
N PHE A 163 20.88 -45.81 -1.14
CA PHE A 163 20.03 -46.88 -1.65
C PHE A 163 20.88 -47.98 -2.30
N ALA A 164 21.05 -49.11 -1.63
CA ALA A 164 21.83 -50.25 -2.14
C ALA A 164 21.11 -51.59 -1.91
N PRO A 165 20.44 -52.18 -2.93
CA PRO A 165 20.19 -51.64 -4.28
C PRO A 165 19.10 -50.54 -4.31
N PRO A 166 19.04 -49.70 -5.36
CA PRO A 166 17.98 -48.71 -5.52
C PRO A 166 16.61 -49.39 -5.74
N PRO A 167 15.53 -48.84 -5.15
CA PRO A 167 14.18 -49.34 -5.39
C PRO A 167 13.80 -49.15 -6.86
N GLU A 168 13.17 -50.17 -7.43
CA GLU A 168 12.69 -50.15 -8.82
C GLU A 168 11.43 -49.29 -8.90
N LEU A 169 11.48 -48.21 -9.69
CA LEU A 169 10.36 -47.29 -9.93
C LEU A 169 9.72 -47.62 -11.28
N ALA A 170 8.40 -47.68 -11.35
CA ALA A 170 7.67 -47.79 -12.60
C ALA A 170 7.58 -46.42 -13.30
N LEU A 171 8.69 -46.02 -13.94
CA LEU A 171 8.78 -44.81 -14.73
C LEU A 171 8.00 -44.95 -16.05
N TRP A 172 7.62 -43.81 -16.63
CA TRP A 172 7.03 -43.80 -17.98
C TRP A 172 8.02 -44.37 -19.01
N GLN A 173 7.51 -45.06 -20.04
CA GLN A 173 8.31 -45.86 -20.97
C GLN A 173 9.38 -45.05 -21.74
N ASN A 174 9.19 -43.74 -21.88
CA ASN A 174 10.13 -42.84 -22.54
C ASN A 174 10.86 -41.90 -21.57
N ALA A 175 10.80 -42.15 -20.25
CA ALA A 175 11.64 -41.42 -19.32
C ALA A 175 13.11 -41.80 -19.62
N GLU A 176 13.91 -40.85 -20.14
CA GLU A 176 15.34 -41.04 -20.43
C GLU A 176 16.21 -41.20 -19.16
N THR A 177 15.58 -41.49 -18.02
CA THR A 177 16.16 -41.47 -16.67
C THR A 177 15.95 -42.81 -15.98
N SER A 178 16.97 -43.29 -15.26
CA SER A 178 16.86 -44.53 -14.46
C SER A 178 16.25 -44.26 -13.07
N SER A 179 15.70 -45.29 -12.41
CA SER A 179 15.19 -45.19 -11.03
C SER A 179 16.23 -44.63 -10.06
N SER A 180 17.51 -45.00 -10.23
CA SER A 180 18.61 -44.47 -9.42
C SER A 180 18.85 -42.98 -9.67
N ALA A 181 18.80 -42.55 -10.93
CA ALA A 181 19.00 -41.14 -11.29
C ALA A 181 17.83 -40.26 -10.81
N ALA A 182 16.58 -40.76 -10.90
CA ALA A 182 15.42 -40.06 -10.36
C ALA A 182 15.53 -39.83 -8.83
N LEU A 183 15.98 -40.84 -8.09
CA LEU A 183 16.17 -40.71 -6.63
C LEU A 183 17.32 -39.79 -6.27
N GLU A 184 18.43 -39.82 -7.02
CA GLU A 184 19.54 -38.86 -6.82
C GLU A 184 19.11 -37.43 -7.13
N ASN A 185 18.32 -37.19 -8.19
CA ASN A 185 17.77 -35.85 -8.46
C ASN A 185 16.92 -35.33 -7.29
N ILE A 186 16.07 -36.18 -6.70
CA ILE A 186 15.27 -35.82 -5.53
C ILE A 186 16.16 -35.51 -4.32
N LEU A 187 17.21 -36.32 -4.08
CA LEU A 187 18.16 -36.07 -2.99
C LEU A 187 18.92 -34.76 -3.20
N ASP A 188 19.39 -34.49 -4.41
CA ASP A 188 20.10 -33.26 -4.76
C ASP A 188 19.20 -32.02 -4.66
N ALA A 189 17.95 -32.13 -5.10
CA ALA A 189 16.94 -31.08 -4.92
C ALA A 189 16.72 -30.77 -3.43
N LEU A 190 16.64 -31.82 -2.59
CA LEU A 190 16.45 -31.65 -1.15
C LEU A 190 17.71 -31.09 -0.46
N ARG A 191 18.90 -31.51 -0.89
CA ARG A 191 20.19 -30.95 -0.43
C ARG A 191 20.27 -29.46 -0.75
N SER A 192 19.93 -29.07 -1.98
CA SER A 192 19.90 -27.67 -2.39
C SER A 192 18.88 -26.88 -1.56
N SER A 193 17.69 -27.45 -1.36
CA SER A 193 16.63 -26.88 -0.50
C SER A 193 17.11 -26.63 0.93
N ALA A 194 17.74 -27.62 1.56
CA ALA A 194 18.24 -27.53 2.93
C ALA A 194 19.44 -26.57 3.09
N ALA A 195 20.28 -26.46 2.06
CA ALA A 195 21.38 -25.50 2.02
C ALA A 195 20.88 -24.06 1.79
N GLY A 196 19.79 -23.89 1.05
CA GLY A 196 19.29 -22.60 0.60
C GLY A 196 18.86 -21.63 1.72
N PHE A 197 18.55 -22.15 2.91
CA PHE A 197 18.16 -21.34 4.08
C PHE A 197 19.37 -20.81 4.89
N ASP A 198 20.59 -21.23 4.56
CA ASP A 198 21.81 -20.61 5.09
C ASP A 198 22.17 -19.38 4.23
N LEU A 199 22.05 -18.18 4.82
CA LEU A 199 22.30 -16.90 4.15
C LEU A 199 23.72 -16.77 3.57
N PHE A 200 24.67 -17.62 4.01
CA PHE A 200 26.07 -17.61 3.57
C PHE A 200 26.43 -18.78 2.64
N ALA A 201 25.55 -19.75 2.44
CA ALA A 201 25.79 -20.89 1.56
C ALA A 201 25.38 -20.56 0.11
N ARG A 202 26.30 -20.73 -0.84
CA ARG A 202 25.94 -20.83 -2.26
C ARG A 202 25.24 -22.16 -2.48
N ALA A 203 23.91 -22.13 -2.53
CA ALA A 203 23.14 -23.30 -2.96
C ALA A 203 23.48 -23.64 -4.43
N PRO A 204 23.73 -24.91 -4.77
CA PRO A 204 23.83 -25.32 -6.16
C PRO A 204 22.49 -25.11 -6.88
N ALA A 205 22.56 -24.58 -8.09
CA ALA A 205 21.41 -24.38 -8.98
C ALA A 205 20.63 -25.68 -9.17
N MET A 206 19.29 -25.61 -9.06
CA MET A 206 18.40 -26.70 -9.46
C MET A 206 18.43 -26.80 -10.99
N GLY A 207 19.23 -27.72 -11.51
CA GLY A 207 19.45 -27.94 -12.94
C GLY A 207 18.21 -28.32 -13.77
N TYR A 208 17.01 -28.40 -13.19
CA TYR A 208 15.75 -28.67 -13.91
C TYR A 208 14.77 -27.48 -13.94
N VAL A 209 14.97 -26.44 -13.13
CA VAL A 209 14.15 -25.21 -13.16
C VAL A 209 14.87 -24.09 -13.94
N GLU A 210 16.20 -24.12 -13.99
CA GLU A 210 17.02 -23.16 -14.76
C GLU A 210 17.46 -23.69 -16.13
N ALA A 211 17.29 -24.98 -16.44
CA ALA A 211 17.86 -25.58 -17.66
C ALA A 211 17.25 -25.12 -18.98
N ASP A 212 16.03 -24.56 -18.99
CA ASP A 212 15.39 -24.10 -20.24
C ASP A 212 15.52 -22.59 -20.49
N LEU A 213 16.03 -21.81 -19.53
CA LEU A 213 16.21 -20.36 -19.69
C LEU A 213 17.53 -19.93 -19.04
N GLU A 214 18.46 -19.43 -19.85
CA GLU A 214 19.71 -18.82 -19.37
C GLU A 214 19.39 -17.76 -18.28
N ASP A 215 20.24 -17.66 -17.25
CA ASP A 215 20.10 -16.74 -16.11
C ASP A 215 19.76 -15.29 -16.52
N ASP A 216 20.29 -14.86 -17.67
CA ASP A 216 20.04 -13.56 -18.30
C ASP A 216 18.60 -13.41 -18.83
N GLN A 217 17.98 -14.47 -19.34
CA GLN A 217 16.60 -14.48 -19.84
C GLN A 217 15.58 -14.47 -18.69
N LEU A 218 15.85 -15.22 -17.61
CA LEU A 218 15.06 -15.16 -16.38
C LEU A 218 15.13 -13.77 -15.73
N GLY A 219 16.33 -13.18 -15.67
CA GLY A 219 16.52 -11.80 -15.21
C GLY A 219 15.81 -10.77 -16.09
N GLN A 220 15.67 -11.01 -17.39
CA GLN A 220 14.89 -10.17 -18.31
C GLN A 220 13.39 -10.32 -18.11
N TYR A 221 12.89 -11.56 -18.00
CA TYR A 221 11.49 -11.85 -17.71
C TYR A 221 11.05 -11.20 -16.40
N ARG A 222 11.86 -11.28 -15.35
CA ARG A 222 11.58 -10.66 -14.04
C ARG A 222 11.48 -9.15 -14.12
N ARG A 223 12.48 -8.49 -14.72
CA ARG A 223 12.46 -7.03 -14.92
C ARG A 223 11.26 -6.58 -15.75
N TRP A 224 10.89 -7.40 -16.75
CA TRP A 224 9.71 -7.18 -17.55
C TRP A 224 8.42 -7.32 -16.74
N LEU A 225 8.27 -8.36 -15.92
CA LEU A 225 7.09 -8.58 -15.06
C LEU A 225 6.97 -7.49 -13.99
N ASP A 226 8.08 -7.11 -13.34
CA ASP A 226 8.13 -5.99 -12.39
C ASP A 226 7.69 -4.68 -13.07
N GLY A 227 8.19 -4.44 -14.29
CA GLY A 227 7.82 -3.29 -15.11
C GLY A 227 6.34 -3.30 -15.47
N LEU A 228 5.80 -4.46 -15.85
CA LEU A 228 4.40 -4.64 -16.17
C LEU A 228 3.51 -4.44 -14.94
N TYR A 229 3.83 -5.04 -13.80
CA TYR A 229 3.10 -4.89 -12.55
C TYR A 229 2.99 -3.41 -12.15
N ARG A 230 4.13 -2.71 -12.10
CA ARG A 230 4.16 -1.27 -11.81
C ARG A 230 3.38 -0.47 -12.85
N SER A 231 3.46 -0.85 -14.12
CA SER A 231 2.72 -0.18 -15.19
C SER A 231 1.22 -0.44 -15.12
N ALA A 232 0.77 -1.63 -14.72
CA ALA A 232 -0.64 -2.00 -14.64
C ALA A 232 -1.33 -1.32 -13.45
N LEU A 233 -0.60 -1.10 -12.35
CA LEU A 233 -1.09 -0.32 -11.21
C LEU A 233 -1.12 1.19 -11.51
N THR A 234 -0.27 1.68 -12.43
CA THR A 234 -0.20 3.11 -12.78
C THR A 234 -0.96 3.48 -14.06
N ARG A 235 -1.28 2.51 -14.92
CA ARG A 235 -1.94 2.71 -16.22
C ARG A 235 -2.93 1.59 -16.48
N ASN A 236 -4.10 1.95 -17.02
CA ASN A 236 -5.13 1.02 -17.48
C ASN A 236 -4.70 0.31 -18.79
N ALA A 237 -3.68 -0.55 -18.71
CA ALA A 237 -3.26 -1.39 -19.82
C ALA A 237 -3.82 -2.80 -19.62
N ARG A 238 -4.63 -3.27 -20.57
CA ARG A 238 -5.10 -4.65 -20.61
C ARG A 238 -4.02 -5.48 -21.29
N THR A 239 -3.58 -6.55 -20.65
CA THR A 239 -2.60 -7.48 -21.23
C THR A 239 -3.12 -8.91 -21.19
N ASP A 240 -2.91 -9.64 -22.27
CA ASP A 240 -3.35 -11.02 -22.47
C ASP A 240 -2.10 -11.91 -22.32
N TYR A 241 -2.00 -12.72 -21.26
CA TYR A 241 -0.81 -13.54 -20.99
C TYR A 241 -1.13 -15.00 -20.65
N GLY A 242 -0.12 -15.86 -20.93
CA GLY A 242 -0.14 -17.33 -20.96
C GLY A 242 -0.04 -18.07 -19.62
N GLN A 243 0.52 -19.29 -19.65
CA GLN A 243 0.40 -20.34 -18.61
C GLN A 243 0.72 -19.83 -17.18
N ASP A 244 -0.20 -20.09 -16.26
CA ASP A 244 -0.13 -19.74 -14.83
C ASP A 244 0.94 -20.57 -14.10
N LEU A 245 1.87 -19.88 -13.41
CA LEU A 245 3.02 -20.45 -12.68
C LEU A 245 2.64 -21.23 -11.41
N TYR A 246 1.33 -21.38 -11.12
CA TYR A 246 0.85 -22.08 -9.93
C TYR A 246 1.47 -23.46 -9.71
N PHE A 247 1.64 -24.27 -10.76
CA PHE A 247 2.16 -25.63 -10.62
C PHE A 247 3.68 -25.68 -10.40
N GLU A 248 4.42 -24.69 -10.88
CA GLU A 248 5.82 -24.51 -10.53
C GLU A 248 5.95 -24.09 -9.06
N ASN A 249 5.09 -23.16 -8.61
CA ASN A 249 5.01 -22.77 -7.21
C ASN A 249 4.68 -23.98 -6.31
N LEU A 250 3.69 -24.78 -6.70
CA LEU A 250 3.24 -25.96 -5.96
C LEU A 250 4.38 -26.99 -5.78
N ARG A 251 5.23 -27.18 -6.79
CA ARG A 251 6.39 -28.07 -6.68
C ARG A 251 7.41 -27.55 -5.67
N LEU A 252 7.67 -26.23 -5.67
CA LEU A 252 8.55 -25.61 -4.69
C LEU A 252 7.97 -25.67 -3.27
N GLU A 253 6.65 -25.50 -3.12
CA GLU A 253 5.91 -25.66 -1.86
C GLU A 253 5.99 -27.10 -1.32
N VAL A 254 5.88 -28.10 -2.19
CA VAL A 254 5.97 -29.53 -1.80
C VAL A 254 7.39 -29.90 -1.39
N LEU A 255 8.40 -29.39 -2.10
CA LEU A 255 9.81 -29.63 -1.78
C LEU A 255 10.27 -28.88 -0.53
N GLY A 256 9.57 -27.82 -0.13
CA GLY A 256 10.01 -26.94 0.96
C GLY A 256 11.19 -26.04 0.56
N HIS A 257 11.28 -25.67 -0.73
CA HIS A 257 12.42 -24.96 -1.29
C HIS A 257 12.35 -23.45 -1.09
N ARG A 258 13.48 -22.78 -0.83
CA ARG A 258 13.51 -21.33 -0.57
C ARG A 258 12.93 -20.48 -1.70
N ASP A 259 13.11 -20.91 -2.95
CA ASP A 259 12.63 -20.19 -4.12
C ASP A 259 11.10 -20.09 -4.19
N VAL A 260 10.39 -20.81 -3.31
CA VAL A 260 8.95 -20.64 -3.13
C VAL A 260 8.56 -19.20 -2.79
N TYR A 261 9.36 -18.47 -2.01
CA TYR A 261 9.08 -17.06 -1.69
C TYR A 261 9.11 -16.19 -2.96
N ARG A 262 10.08 -16.46 -3.84
CA ARG A 262 10.16 -15.78 -5.15
C ARG A 262 8.96 -16.16 -6.03
N SER A 263 8.66 -17.45 -6.13
CA SER A 263 7.57 -17.96 -6.96
C SER A 263 6.20 -17.43 -6.52
N ARG A 264 5.93 -17.34 -5.20
CA ARG A 264 4.72 -16.71 -4.63
C ARG A 264 4.57 -15.26 -5.09
N LYS A 265 5.67 -14.49 -5.06
CA LYS A 265 5.71 -13.10 -5.54
C LYS A 265 5.37 -13.03 -7.04
N GLU A 266 6.04 -13.82 -7.88
CA GLU A 266 5.84 -13.83 -9.33
C GLU A 266 4.41 -14.25 -9.69
N LEU A 267 3.85 -15.25 -9.01
CA LEU A 267 2.47 -15.69 -9.15
C LEU A 267 1.46 -14.58 -8.78
N ALA A 268 1.68 -13.89 -7.66
CA ALA A 268 0.85 -12.77 -7.23
C ALA A 268 0.85 -11.61 -8.25
N MET A 269 2.02 -11.30 -8.81
CA MET A 269 2.15 -10.29 -9.87
C MET A 269 1.38 -10.68 -11.13
N MET A 270 1.54 -11.91 -11.60
CA MET A 270 0.82 -12.40 -12.79
C MET A 270 -0.70 -12.37 -12.59
N ARG A 271 -1.18 -12.82 -11.43
CA ARG A 271 -2.60 -12.78 -11.07
C ARG A 271 -3.12 -11.33 -11.00
N THR A 272 -2.34 -10.41 -10.46
CA THR A 272 -2.73 -8.99 -10.42
C THR A 272 -2.80 -8.42 -11.84
N VAL A 273 -1.73 -8.54 -12.63
CA VAL A 273 -1.63 -7.98 -13.99
C VAL A 273 -2.69 -8.56 -14.92
N GLY A 274 -2.93 -9.87 -14.87
CA GLY A 274 -3.89 -10.55 -15.75
C GLY A 274 -5.35 -10.13 -15.56
N PHE A 275 -5.69 -9.57 -14.39
CA PHE A 275 -7.06 -9.17 -14.05
C PHE A 275 -7.26 -7.65 -14.00
N MET A 276 -6.18 -6.85 -14.08
CA MET A 276 -6.29 -5.39 -14.16
C MET A 276 -6.95 -4.94 -15.49
N PRO A 277 -7.76 -3.86 -15.48
CA PRO A 277 -8.03 -2.94 -14.36
C PRO A 277 -9.16 -3.40 -13.42
N THR A 278 -9.82 -4.53 -13.69
CA THR A 278 -10.98 -5.02 -12.93
C THR A 278 -10.58 -6.20 -12.05
N LEU A 279 -9.76 -5.95 -11.02
CA LEU A 279 -9.24 -6.98 -10.13
C LEU A 279 -10.37 -7.58 -9.24
N PRO A 280 -10.80 -8.85 -9.46
CA PRO A 280 -11.87 -9.45 -8.68
C PRO A 280 -11.45 -9.68 -7.23
N SER A 281 -12.40 -9.58 -6.30
CA SER A 281 -12.11 -9.71 -4.86
C SER A 281 -11.37 -11.00 -4.45
N PRO A 282 -11.73 -12.20 -4.96
CA PRO A 282 -11.00 -13.43 -4.60
C PRO A 282 -9.54 -13.42 -5.08
N VAL A 283 -9.30 -12.91 -6.29
CA VAL A 283 -7.95 -12.80 -6.88
C VAL A 283 -7.12 -11.77 -6.12
N ALA A 284 -7.71 -10.65 -5.73
CA ALA A 284 -7.05 -9.64 -4.91
C ALA A 284 -6.66 -10.18 -3.53
N ALA A 285 -7.55 -10.91 -2.86
CA ALA A 285 -7.28 -11.49 -1.53
C ALA A 285 -6.15 -12.52 -1.60
N ASP A 286 -6.18 -13.38 -2.61
CA ASP A 286 -5.14 -14.35 -2.88
C ASP A 286 -3.79 -13.70 -3.23
N ALA A 287 -3.77 -12.67 -4.08
CA ALA A 287 -2.54 -11.92 -4.40
C ALA A 287 -1.94 -11.22 -3.16
N LEU A 288 -2.77 -10.60 -2.32
CA LEU A 288 -2.35 -10.02 -1.03
C LEU A 288 -1.71 -11.08 -0.13
N ARG A 289 -2.33 -12.27 -0.03
CA ARG A 289 -1.82 -13.41 0.73
C ARG A 289 -0.47 -13.88 0.22
N LEU A 290 -0.36 -14.09 -1.10
CA LEU A 290 0.88 -14.54 -1.74
C LEU A 290 2.01 -13.53 -1.56
N PHE A 291 1.77 -12.22 -1.74
CA PHE A 291 2.79 -11.20 -1.47
C PHE A 291 3.24 -11.19 -0.01
N ARG A 292 2.30 -11.34 0.93
CA ARG A 292 2.58 -11.44 2.37
C ARG A 292 3.38 -12.71 2.72
N LEU A 293 3.02 -13.85 2.15
CA LEU A 293 3.75 -15.10 2.34
C LEU A 293 5.14 -15.05 1.69
N ALA A 294 5.29 -14.31 0.59
CA ALA A 294 6.57 -14.07 -0.09
C ALA A 294 7.51 -13.11 0.67
N GLY A 295 7.00 -12.28 1.58
CA GLY A 295 7.75 -11.17 2.17
C GLY A 295 8.01 -10.01 1.20
N ALA A 296 7.19 -9.89 0.16
CA ALA A 296 7.33 -8.87 -0.89
C ALA A 296 6.67 -7.54 -0.45
N ASP A 297 7.18 -6.93 0.62
CA ASP A 297 6.56 -5.80 1.30
C ASP A 297 6.35 -4.58 0.37
N SER A 298 7.24 -4.36 -0.60
CA SER A 298 7.14 -3.22 -1.51
C SER A 298 5.98 -3.35 -2.50
N GLU A 299 5.78 -4.55 -3.04
CA GLU A 299 4.71 -4.85 -3.99
C GLU A 299 3.37 -5.05 -3.28
N LEU A 300 3.40 -5.61 -2.07
CA LEU A 300 2.26 -5.65 -1.17
C LEU A 300 1.74 -4.23 -0.89
N ARG A 301 2.61 -3.28 -0.52
CA ARG A 301 2.22 -1.87 -0.31
C ARG A 301 1.59 -1.26 -1.56
N GLN A 302 2.16 -1.49 -2.74
CA GLN A 302 1.59 -0.98 -4.00
C GLN A 302 0.17 -1.51 -4.25
N LEU A 303 -0.07 -2.81 -4.04
CA LEU A 303 -1.41 -3.39 -4.20
C LEU A 303 -2.37 -2.88 -3.12
N VAL A 304 -1.92 -2.82 -1.87
CA VAL A 304 -2.71 -2.30 -0.74
C VAL A 304 -3.11 -0.84 -0.96
N ASP A 305 -2.18 -0.01 -1.42
CA ASP A 305 -2.42 1.39 -1.75
C ASP A 305 -3.45 1.49 -2.88
N GLU A 306 -3.31 0.71 -3.95
CA GLU A 306 -4.28 0.70 -5.06
C GLU A 306 -5.68 0.24 -4.61
N LEU A 307 -5.78 -0.83 -3.82
CA LEU A 307 -7.07 -1.31 -3.29
C LEU A 307 -7.70 -0.31 -2.31
N THR A 308 -6.89 0.41 -1.53
CA THR A 308 -7.38 1.46 -0.64
C THR A 308 -7.80 2.70 -1.43
N PHE A 309 -7.06 3.02 -2.49
CA PHE A 309 -7.21 4.23 -3.28
C PHE A 309 -8.35 4.13 -4.30
N ALA A 310 -8.37 3.07 -5.11
CA ALA A 310 -9.34 2.82 -6.18
C ALA A 310 -10.41 1.77 -5.82
N GLY A 311 -10.12 0.88 -4.87
CA GLY A 311 -10.99 -0.25 -4.52
C GLY A 311 -10.70 -1.52 -5.33
N PRO A 312 -11.35 -2.65 -4.98
CA PRO A 312 -12.26 -2.85 -3.86
C PRO A 312 -11.53 -3.03 -2.50
N VAL A 313 -12.14 -2.59 -1.39
CA VAL A 313 -11.55 -2.76 -0.03
C VAL A 313 -11.92 -4.07 0.65
N GLY A 314 -12.94 -4.79 0.15
CA GLY A 314 -13.36 -6.08 0.68
C GLY A 314 -12.24 -7.13 0.82
N PRO A 315 -11.33 -7.27 -0.15
CA PRO A 315 -10.17 -8.17 -0.04
C PRO A 315 -9.25 -7.85 1.13
N LEU A 316 -9.03 -6.57 1.45
CA LEU A 316 -8.22 -6.15 2.60
C LEU A 316 -8.86 -6.62 3.91
N LEU A 317 -10.19 -6.49 4.03
CA LEU A 317 -10.91 -6.98 5.19
C LEU A 317 -10.83 -8.51 5.30
N ALA A 318 -11.04 -9.23 4.20
CA ALA A 318 -10.99 -10.69 4.18
C ALA A 318 -9.62 -11.21 4.66
N GLU A 319 -8.52 -10.66 4.13
CA GLU A 319 -7.18 -11.02 4.55
C GLU A 319 -6.86 -10.58 5.99
N GLY A 320 -7.28 -9.37 6.40
CA GLY A 320 -7.11 -8.90 7.78
C GLY A 320 -7.81 -9.81 8.81
N LEU A 321 -9.01 -10.30 8.50
CA LEU A 321 -9.71 -11.29 9.33
C LEU A 321 -9.04 -12.66 9.27
N GLY A 322 -8.51 -13.06 8.11
CA GLY A 322 -7.70 -14.26 7.94
C GLY A 322 -6.49 -14.27 8.87
N ILE A 323 -5.73 -13.17 8.94
CA ILE A 323 -4.62 -12.99 9.88
C ILE A 323 -5.11 -13.14 11.33
N GLY A 324 -6.27 -12.57 11.64
CA GLY A 324 -6.91 -12.71 12.95
C GLY A 324 -7.15 -14.17 13.36
N THR A 325 -7.62 -14.98 12.41
CA THR A 325 -8.01 -16.39 12.60
C THR A 325 -6.82 -17.34 12.58
N HIS A 326 -5.93 -17.22 11.59
CA HIS A 326 -4.91 -18.25 11.32
C HIS A 326 -3.57 -17.97 11.99
N ARG A 327 -3.19 -16.70 12.10
CA ARG A 327 -1.95 -16.28 12.75
C ARG A 327 -2.23 -16.05 14.21
N THR A 328 -2.32 -17.08 15.04
CA THR A 328 -2.76 -16.92 16.46
C THR A 328 -1.63 -16.49 17.40
N SER A 329 -0.39 -16.84 17.08
CA SER A 329 0.80 -16.48 17.87
C SER A 329 1.29 -15.07 17.54
N GLU A 330 1.76 -14.34 18.55
CA GLU A 330 2.40 -13.02 18.35
C GLU A 330 3.65 -13.11 17.48
N ARG A 331 4.40 -14.23 17.54
CA ARG A 331 5.59 -14.44 16.70
C ARG A 331 5.28 -14.59 15.22
N SER A 332 4.05 -15.00 14.90
CA SER A 332 3.60 -15.21 13.52
C SER A 332 3.22 -13.93 12.77
N LEU A 333 3.27 -12.79 13.44
CA LEU A 333 2.97 -11.47 12.89
C LEU A 333 4.26 -10.77 12.45
N ARG A 334 4.44 -10.63 11.13
CA ARG A 334 5.58 -9.97 10.47
C ARG A 334 5.16 -8.60 9.92
N THR A 335 6.09 -7.92 9.26
CA THR A 335 5.86 -6.64 8.57
C THR A 335 4.72 -6.72 7.54
N GLY A 336 4.68 -7.80 6.74
CA GLY A 336 3.58 -8.03 5.79
C GLY A 336 2.20 -8.11 6.44
N GLU A 337 2.08 -8.77 7.61
CA GLU A 337 0.83 -8.78 8.38
C GLU A 337 0.47 -7.38 8.90
N MET A 338 1.44 -6.56 9.34
CA MET A 338 1.20 -5.18 9.78
C MET A 338 0.64 -4.31 8.64
N ILE A 339 1.23 -4.40 7.44
CA ILE A 339 0.79 -3.65 6.25
C ILE A 339 -0.67 -3.96 5.92
N VAL A 340 -1.03 -5.25 5.89
CA VAL A 340 -2.41 -5.69 5.60
C VAL A 340 -3.36 -5.26 6.73
N LEU A 341 -2.99 -5.44 8.00
CA LEU A 341 -3.84 -5.05 9.14
C LEU A 341 -4.08 -3.54 9.17
N ALA A 342 -3.08 -2.72 8.85
CA ALA A 342 -3.21 -1.27 8.76
C ALA A 342 -4.25 -0.85 7.73
N ALA A 343 -4.25 -1.49 6.56
CA ALA A 343 -5.20 -1.21 5.49
C ALA A 343 -6.59 -1.83 5.75
N ALA A 344 -6.63 -3.06 6.27
CA ALA A 344 -7.86 -3.75 6.64
C ALA A 344 -8.64 -3.00 7.72
N ALA A 345 -7.94 -2.26 8.60
CA ALA A 345 -8.56 -1.40 9.61
C ALA A 345 -9.59 -0.45 9.02
N GLU A 346 -9.40 -0.01 7.78
CA GLU A 346 -10.33 0.88 7.07
C GLU A 346 -11.74 0.27 6.96
N ALA A 347 -11.84 -1.04 6.74
CA ALA A 347 -13.10 -1.77 6.60
C ALA A 347 -13.49 -2.59 7.84
N MET A 348 -12.63 -2.64 8.86
CA MET A 348 -12.81 -3.52 10.01
C MET A 348 -13.87 -2.99 11.00
N PRO A 349 -14.79 -3.85 11.49
CA PRO A 349 -15.69 -3.51 12.59
C PRO A 349 -14.92 -3.15 13.89
N PRO A 350 -15.42 -2.21 14.72
CA PRO A 350 -14.68 -1.71 15.89
C PRO A 350 -14.23 -2.80 16.87
N LYS A 351 -15.06 -3.82 17.12
CA LYS A 351 -14.71 -4.95 18.00
C LYS A 351 -13.55 -5.78 17.46
N GLN A 352 -13.55 -6.06 16.16
CA GLN A 352 -12.47 -6.83 15.51
C GLN A 352 -11.20 -5.98 15.42
N ALA A 353 -11.33 -4.67 15.14
CA ALA A 353 -10.21 -3.73 15.14
C ALA A 353 -9.55 -3.64 16.51
N PHE A 354 -10.33 -3.61 17.60
CA PHE A 354 -9.79 -3.62 18.96
C PHE A 354 -9.06 -4.92 19.32
N GLN A 355 -9.58 -6.07 18.88
CA GLN A 355 -8.91 -7.36 19.06
C GLN A 355 -7.57 -7.41 18.32
N ALA A 356 -7.55 -6.97 17.06
CA ALA A 356 -6.32 -6.88 16.28
C ALA A 356 -5.33 -5.87 16.90
N LEU A 357 -5.80 -4.70 17.35
CA LEU A 357 -4.97 -3.69 18.02
C LEU A 357 -4.27 -4.27 19.25
N THR A 358 -5.01 -4.99 20.09
CA THR A 358 -4.46 -5.61 21.31
C THR A 358 -3.30 -6.56 20.97
N ARG A 359 -3.43 -7.31 19.87
CA ARG A 359 -2.39 -8.23 19.40
C ARG A 359 -1.18 -7.48 18.86
N VAL A 360 -1.38 -6.43 18.06
CA VAL A 360 -0.30 -5.58 17.53
C VAL A 360 0.48 -4.90 18.66
N LEU A 361 -0.21 -4.35 19.67
CA LEU A 361 0.45 -3.76 20.84
C LEU A 361 1.27 -4.79 21.62
N SER A 362 0.80 -6.03 21.72
CA SER A 362 1.59 -7.10 22.36
C SER A 362 2.87 -7.42 21.58
N VAL A 363 2.81 -7.43 20.24
CA VAL A 363 4.00 -7.58 19.37
C VAL A 363 4.99 -6.44 19.60
N ILE A 364 4.53 -5.18 19.65
CA ILE A 364 5.38 -4.01 19.92
C ILE A 364 6.09 -4.17 21.27
N ARG A 365 5.38 -4.56 22.34
CA ARG A 365 5.97 -4.74 23.68
C ARG A 365 7.04 -5.84 23.72
N ARG A 366 7.04 -6.78 22.79
CA ARG A 366 8.04 -7.86 22.67
C ARG A 366 9.25 -7.51 21.82
N GLY A 367 9.32 -6.29 21.29
CA GLY A 367 10.43 -5.83 20.44
C GLY A 367 10.10 -5.79 18.94
N GLY A 368 8.81 -5.71 18.59
CA GLY A 368 8.36 -5.50 17.21
C GLY A 368 8.08 -6.80 16.44
N PRO A 369 7.63 -6.68 15.18
CA PRO A 369 7.25 -7.81 14.34
C PRO A 369 8.49 -8.61 13.90
N THR A 370 8.28 -9.89 13.62
CA THR A 370 9.32 -10.77 13.08
C THR A 370 9.65 -10.38 11.63
N THR A 371 10.90 -10.60 11.20
CA THR A 371 11.30 -10.36 9.81
C THR A 371 10.79 -11.45 8.89
N ALA A 372 10.41 -11.06 7.67
CA ALA A 372 10.17 -12.04 6.62
C ALA A 372 11.43 -12.90 6.36
N PRO A 373 11.26 -14.19 6.00
CA PRO A 373 12.37 -15.06 5.64
C PRO A 373 13.22 -14.44 4.54
N LEU A 374 14.56 -14.61 4.62
CA LEU A 374 15.52 -14.11 3.63
C LEU A 374 15.60 -12.58 3.47
N HIS A 375 14.94 -11.81 4.34
CA HIS A 375 14.93 -10.35 4.28
C HIS A 375 15.49 -9.74 5.57
N TRP A 376 16.24 -8.65 5.41
CA TRP A 376 16.72 -7.85 6.53
C TRP A 376 15.97 -6.52 6.59
N HIS A 377 15.55 -6.13 7.79
CA HIS A 377 14.94 -4.84 8.07
C HIS A 377 15.58 -4.24 9.33
N ALA A 378 15.81 -2.93 9.30
CA ALA A 378 16.19 -2.18 10.49
C ALA A 378 15.07 -2.24 11.54
N GLU A 379 15.43 -2.28 12.83
CA GLU A 379 14.45 -2.36 13.92
C GLU A 379 13.46 -1.19 13.92
N SER A 380 13.95 0.04 13.69
CA SER A 380 13.10 1.24 13.60
C SER A 380 12.04 1.13 12.50
N SER A 381 12.37 0.54 11.35
CA SER A 381 11.41 0.32 10.26
C SER A 381 10.36 -0.75 10.59
N LYS A 382 10.73 -1.78 11.35
CA LYS A 382 9.76 -2.80 11.81
C LYS A 382 8.77 -2.21 12.80
N ASP A 383 9.29 -1.43 13.74
CA ASP A 383 8.47 -0.73 14.74
C ASP A 383 7.55 0.28 14.08
N GLU A 384 8.01 0.99 13.05
CA GLU A 384 7.18 1.90 12.26
C GLU A 384 5.95 1.19 11.69
N GLU A 385 6.12 0.04 11.03
CA GLU A 385 4.99 -0.72 10.47
C GLU A 385 3.99 -1.17 11.55
N ALA A 386 4.50 -1.66 12.68
CA ALA A 386 3.64 -2.07 13.79
C ALA A 386 2.88 -0.88 14.38
N TRP A 387 3.53 0.26 14.55
CA TRP A 387 2.87 1.47 15.05
C TRP A 387 1.88 2.06 14.05
N VAL A 388 2.16 2.02 12.75
CA VAL A 388 1.21 2.43 11.70
C VAL A 388 -0.05 1.55 11.74
N ALA A 389 0.12 0.23 11.87
CA ALA A 389 -0.99 -0.69 12.04
C ALA A 389 -1.78 -0.42 13.33
N ALA A 390 -1.10 -0.19 14.46
CA ALA A 390 -1.73 0.18 15.72
C ALA A 390 -2.52 1.50 15.59
N GLY A 391 -1.95 2.50 14.91
CA GLY A 391 -2.59 3.77 14.55
C GLY A 391 -3.92 3.59 13.82
N ALA A 392 -3.87 2.84 12.72
CA ALA A 392 -5.05 2.59 11.90
C ALA A 392 -6.13 1.81 12.65
N LEU A 393 -5.75 0.75 13.39
CA LEU A 393 -6.66 -0.08 14.17
C LEU A 393 -7.28 0.67 15.35
N ALA A 394 -6.51 1.52 16.05
CA ALA A 394 -7.04 2.35 17.13
C ALA A 394 -8.04 3.39 16.61
N GLY A 395 -7.80 3.96 15.43
CA GLY A 395 -8.76 4.83 14.75
C GLY A 395 -10.07 4.11 14.41
N ALA A 396 -9.99 2.89 13.88
CA ALA A 396 -11.16 2.07 13.55
C ALA A 396 -11.92 1.58 14.81
N ALA A 397 -11.20 1.29 15.89
CA ALA A 397 -11.77 0.87 17.18
C ALA A 397 -12.34 2.03 18.01
N GLY A 398 -11.97 3.28 17.71
CA GLY A 398 -12.32 4.44 18.52
C GLY A 398 -11.57 4.49 19.87
N THR A 399 -10.34 3.99 19.91
CA THR A 399 -9.54 3.86 21.15
C THR A 399 -8.23 4.62 21.09
N ALA A 400 -8.26 5.86 20.57
CA ALA A 400 -7.08 6.72 20.41
C ALA A 400 -6.31 6.93 21.72
N GLY A 401 -7.01 7.01 22.86
CA GLY A 401 -6.38 7.16 24.19
C GLY A 401 -5.48 5.98 24.59
N ILE A 402 -5.84 4.74 24.23
CA ILE A 402 -5.01 3.56 24.52
C ILE A 402 -3.72 3.63 23.71
N LEU A 403 -3.82 3.95 22.42
CA LEU A 403 -2.65 4.10 21.55
C LEU A 403 -1.72 5.22 22.04
N ALA A 404 -2.29 6.38 22.40
CA ALA A 404 -1.52 7.52 22.89
C ALA A 404 -0.80 7.23 24.21
N GLN A 405 -1.40 6.39 25.07
CA GLN A 405 -0.76 5.94 26.31
C GLN A 405 0.44 5.02 26.00
N GLU A 406 0.23 4.00 25.17
CA GLU A 406 1.28 3.05 24.82
C GLU A 406 2.44 3.73 24.07
N LEU A 407 2.14 4.67 23.16
CA LEU A 407 3.17 5.43 22.44
C LEU A 407 3.98 6.32 23.38
N LEU A 408 3.33 6.91 24.39
CA LEU A 408 4.02 7.71 25.40
C LEU A 408 4.99 6.85 26.21
N ASP A 409 4.56 5.65 26.60
CA ASP A 409 5.40 4.71 27.35
C ASP A 409 6.54 4.15 26.49
N TYR A 410 6.35 4.08 25.16
CA TYR A 410 7.39 3.72 24.19
C TYR A 410 8.41 4.84 23.94
N ALA A 411 8.02 6.11 24.10
CA ALA A 411 8.84 7.30 23.85
C ALA A 411 9.85 7.60 24.99
N THR A 412 10.81 6.69 25.18
CA THR A 412 11.88 6.85 26.18
C THR A 412 12.93 7.88 25.75
N PRO A 413 13.68 8.50 26.69
CA PRO A 413 14.74 9.47 26.35
C PRO A 413 15.76 8.92 25.34
N ASP A 414 16.17 7.66 25.50
CA ASP A 414 17.13 7.01 24.57
C ASP A 414 16.59 6.91 23.14
N ARG A 415 15.28 6.66 22.98
CA ARG A 415 14.64 6.59 21.66
C ARG A 415 14.40 7.95 21.06
N LEU A 416 14.07 8.95 21.87
CA LEU A 416 13.88 10.33 21.40
C LEU A 416 15.21 10.98 21.01
N ALA A 417 16.34 10.52 21.56
CA ALA A 417 17.67 10.92 21.12
C ALA A 417 18.08 10.32 19.75
N ASP A 418 17.47 9.21 19.32
CA ASP A 418 17.68 8.61 18.00
C ASP A 418 16.69 9.17 16.98
N ILE A 419 17.21 9.86 15.95
CA ILE A 419 16.40 10.53 14.93
C ILE A 419 15.43 9.58 14.20
N SER A 420 15.79 8.29 14.07
CA SER A 420 14.96 7.31 13.38
C SER A 420 13.71 7.02 14.20
N TYR A 421 13.87 6.74 15.49
CA TYR A 421 12.75 6.47 16.40
C TYR A 421 11.94 7.74 16.66
N ASP A 422 12.60 8.89 16.82
CA ASP A 422 11.93 10.20 16.99
C ASP A 422 11.04 10.52 15.77
N THR A 423 11.52 10.25 14.56
CA THR A 423 10.70 10.43 13.33
C THR A 423 9.50 9.49 13.29
N VAL A 424 9.67 8.22 13.71
CA VAL A 424 8.55 7.26 13.79
C VAL A 424 7.50 7.75 14.78
N ILE A 425 7.90 8.14 16.00
CA ILE A 425 6.98 8.64 17.02
C ILE A 425 6.24 9.89 16.51
N ALA A 426 6.95 10.85 15.92
CA ALA A 426 6.37 12.05 15.32
C ALA A 426 5.30 11.74 14.26
N ARG A 427 5.57 10.76 13.38
CA ARG A 427 4.63 10.32 12.35
C ARG A 427 3.34 9.77 12.98
N ILE A 428 3.44 8.98 14.05
CA ILE A 428 2.28 8.38 14.71
C ILE A 428 1.48 9.41 15.50
N VAL A 429 2.15 10.38 16.15
CA VAL A 429 1.49 11.50 16.84
C VAL A 429 0.50 12.23 15.92
N HIS A 430 0.82 12.39 14.64
CA HIS A 430 -0.08 12.98 13.64
C HIS A 430 -1.30 12.13 13.27
N THR A 431 -1.27 10.83 13.54
CA THR A 431 -2.39 9.90 13.23
C THR A 431 -3.40 9.78 14.37
N ILE A 432 -2.98 10.14 15.59
CA ILE A 432 -3.80 10.05 16.79
C ILE A 432 -4.90 11.11 16.75
N ASP A 433 -6.11 10.74 17.16
CA ASP A 433 -7.19 11.70 17.37
C ASP A 433 -7.13 12.31 18.76
N TRP A 434 -6.58 13.52 18.84
CA TRP A 434 -6.34 14.20 20.11
C TRP A 434 -7.59 14.79 20.74
N LEU A 435 -8.71 14.86 20.02
CA LEU A 435 -9.99 15.31 20.58
C LEU A 435 -10.57 14.28 21.56
N ASP A 436 -10.31 13.00 21.31
CA ASP A 436 -10.85 11.88 22.10
C ASP A 436 -9.90 11.43 23.24
N ILE A 437 -8.83 12.20 23.49
CA ILE A 437 -7.84 11.93 24.54
C ILE A 437 -8.19 12.66 25.83
N ALA A 438 -8.13 11.93 26.95
CA ALA A 438 -8.34 12.49 28.28
C ALA A 438 -7.28 13.55 28.65
N ASP A 439 -7.71 14.59 29.36
CA ASP A 439 -6.88 15.76 29.65
C ASP A 439 -5.62 15.43 30.48
N ASP A 440 -5.68 14.40 31.34
CA ASP A 440 -4.55 13.92 32.13
C ASP A 440 -3.44 13.34 31.25
N LEU A 441 -3.79 12.53 30.25
CA LEU A 441 -2.84 11.99 29.29
C LEU A 441 -2.28 13.11 28.39
N ARG A 442 -3.12 14.06 27.98
CA ARG A 442 -2.67 15.25 27.24
C ARG A 442 -1.64 16.06 28.03
N ALA A 443 -1.85 16.25 29.34
CA ALA A 443 -0.91 16.94 30.21
C ALA A 443 0.44 16.20 30.34
N ARG A 444 0.44 14.86 30.36
CA ARG A 444 1.68 14.07 30.35
C ARG A 444 2.49 14.25 29.06
N TRP A 445 1.82 14.28 27.91
CA TRP A 445 2.47 14.60 26.63
C TRP A 445 3.04 16.03 26.57
N GLN A 446 2.34 17.00 27.15
CA GLN A 446 2.85 18.37 27.30
C GLN A 446 4.10 18.43 28.18
N SER A 447 4.14 17.65 29.26
CA SER A 447 5.32 17.52 30.12
C SER A 447 6.52 16.99 29.34
N LEU A 448 6.33 15.90 28.57
CA LEU A 448 7.36 15.33 27.69
C LEU A 448 7.89 16.37 26.71
N LEU A 449 7.00 17.11 26.04
CA LEU A 449 7.38 18.17 25.11
C LEU A 449 8.27 19.21 25.78
N SER A 450 7.92 19.66 26.99
CA SER A 450 8.69 20.67 27.71
C SER A 450 10.12 20.21 28.06
N THR A 451 10.33 18.91 28.23
CA THR A 451 11.66 18.30 28.44
C THR A 451 12.41 18.17 27.12
N GLN A 452 11.74 17.66 26.07
CA GLN A 452 12.35 17.43 24.77
C GLN A 452 12.77 18.71 24.06
N VAL A 453 11.98 19.78 24.11
CA VAL A 453 12.37 21.08 23.54
C VAL A 453 13.64 21.63 24.21
N ARG A 454 13.82 21.37 25.52
CA ARG A 454 15.01 21.78 26.27
C ARG A 454 16.25 20.95 25.94
N GLU A 455 16.10 19.63 25.79
CA GLU A 455 17.22 18.71 25.57
C GLU A 455 17.60 18.58 24.08
N HIS A 456 16.60 18.61 23.19
CA HIS A 456 16.73 18.39 21.75
C HIS A 456 15.85 19.37 20.95
N PRO A 457 16.30 20.62 20.72
CA PRO A 457 15.52 21.66 20.05
C PRO A 457 15.06 21.32 18.62
N GLN A 458 15.67 20.32 17.98
CA GLN A 458 15.36 19.88 16.61
C GLN A 458 14.56 18.58 16.55
N SER A 459 13.99 18.10 17.67
CA SER A 459 13.22 16.85 17.72
C SER A 459 11.96 16.89 16.83
N PRO A 460 11.81 15.96 15.86
CA PRO A 460 10.57 15.80 15.11
C PRO A 460 9.33 15.57 15.98
N THR A 461 9.43 14.79 17.07
CA THR A 461 8.29 14.56 17.98
C THR A 461 7.87 15.85 18.68
N ALA A 462 8.83 16.67 19.12
CA ALA A 462 8.53 17.96 19.73
C ALA A 462 7.74 18.87 18.76
N ALA A 463 8.19 18.97 17.51
CA ALA A 463 7.50 19.74 16.47
C ALA A 463 6.10 19.18 16.17
N ALA A 464 5.96 17.85 16.09
CA ALA A 464 4.66 17.19 15.88
C ALA A 464 3.67 17.50 17.02
N LEU A 465 4.12 17.41 18.28
CA LEU A 465 3.31 17.70 19.46
C LEU A 465 2.91 19.17 19.55
N GLN A 466 3.83 20.11 19.29
CA GLN A 466 3.50 21.54 19.23
C GLN A 466 2.40 21.82 18.21
N ASN A 467 2.52 21.21 17.02
CA ASN A 467 1.55 21.36 15.94
C ASN A 467 0.17 20.82 16.31
N VAL A 468 0.12 19.64 16.89
CA VAL A 468 -1.12 18.93 17.19
C VAL A 468 -1.82 19.49 18.45
N LEU A 469 -1.05 19.87 19.47
CA LEU A 469 -1.56 20.44 20.71
C LEU A 469 -1.79 21.97 20.61
N LYS A 470 -1.50 22.57 19.45
CA LYS A 470 -1.67 24.01 19.17
C LYS A 470 -0.93 24.92 20.15
N LEU A 471 0.24 24.49 20.62
CA LEU A 471 1.07 25.27 21.54
C LEU A 471 1.80 26.41 20.79
N GLY A 472 2.13 27.49 21.50
CA GLY A 472 2.86 28.63 20.95
C GLY A 472 4.34 28.32 20.70
N PRO A 473 4.98 28.98 19.73
CA PRO A 473 6.43 28.92 19.60
C PRO A 473 7.09 29.52 20.84
N ASP A 474 8.27 29.02 21.21
CA ASP A 474 9.08 29.65 22.25
C ASP A 474 9.47 31.07 21.79
N LYS A 475 9.34 32.05 22.69
CA LYS A 475 9.72 33.43 22.37
C LYS A 475 11.23 33.49 22.10
N PRO A 476 11.68 34.16 21.03
CA PRO A 476 13.11 34.38 20.81
C PRO A 476 13.72 35.10 22.02
N THR A 477 14.93 34.69 22.39
CA THR A 477 15.69 35.28 23.50
C THR A 477 15.87 36.77 23.27
N GLU A 478 15.67 37.61 24.30
CA GLU A 478 15.76 39.07 24.17
C GLU A 478 17.09 39.52 23.53
N GLY A 479 17.01 40.09 22.32
CA GLY A 479 18.15 40.67 21.60
C GLY A 479 18.44 40.11 20.21
N GLU A 480 17.88 38.95 19.84
CA GLU A 480 18.02 38.41 18.47
C GLU A 480 16.93 38.97 17.53
N GLN A 481 17.33 39.37 16.32
CA GLN A 481 16.37 39.70 15.27
C GLN A 481 15.63 38.43 14.87
N ALA A 482 14.30 38.43 15.03
CA ALA A 482 13.47 37.28 14.67
C ALA A 482 13.68 36.93 13.19
N SER A 483 13.98 35.66 12.93
CA SER A 483 14.11 35.17 11.57
C SER A 483 12.74 35.12 10.90
N LEU A 484 12.71 35.03 9.56
CA LEU A 484 11.45 34.83 8.82
C LEU A 484 10.74 33.53 9.27
N THR A 485 11.50 32.53 9.74
CA THR A 485 10.96 31.29 10.29
C THR A 485 10.20 31.51 11.58
N ASP A 486 10.82 32.18 12.55
CA ASP A 486 10.22 32.46 13.86
C ASP A 486 8.95 33.31 13.71
N LEU A 487 8.99 34.28 12.78
CA LEU A 487 7.84 35.13 12.46
C LEU A 487 6.72 34.35 11.78
N ALA A 488 7.03 33.47 10.84
CA ALA A 488 6.02 32.63 10.18
C ALA A 488 5.37 31.63 11.16
N GLU A 489 6.15 31.05 12.08
CA GLU A 489 5.62 30.20 13.15
C GLU A 489 4.72 30.96 14.10
N SER A 490 5.11 32.18 14.48
CA SER A 490 4.28 33.08 15.31
C SER A 490 2.95 33.41 14.63
N ILE A 491 2.98 33.71 13.33
CA ILE A 491 1.76 33.96 12.54
C ILE A 491 0.90 32.70 12.45
N ASN A 492 1.50 31.54 12.17
CA ASN A 492 0.79 30.27 12.10
C ASN A 492 0.11 29.94 13.43
N HIS A 493 0.74 30.24 14.57
CA HIS A 493 0.13 30.08 15.88
C HIS A 493 -1.12 30.94 16.04
N CYS A 494 -1.03 32.25 15.75
CA CYS A 494 -2.19 33.15 15.81
C CYS A 494 -3.33 32.66 14.90
N LEU A 495 -3.02 32.28 13.65
CA LEU A 495 -4.01 31.79 12.69
C LEU A 495 -4.67 30.48 13.15
N ARG A 496 -3.91 29.53 13.71
CA ARG A 496 -4.44 28.25 14.22
C ARG A 496 -5.42 28.45 15.39
N ASN A 497 -5.21 29.49 16.18
CA ASN A 497 -6.04 29.84 17.32
C ASN A 497 -7.12 30.89 17.00
N SER A 498 -7.23 31.31 15.73
CA SER A 498 -8.16 32.36 15.29
C SER A 498 -7.96 33.69 16.05
N GLU A 499 -6.73 33.97 16.44
CA GLU A 499 -6.31 35.20 17.11
C GLU A 499 -5.76 36.21 16.10
N SER A 500 -5.94 37.50 16.38
CA SER A 500 -5.34 38.55 15.55
C SER A 500 -3.82 38.60 15.76
N ILE A 501 -3.08 38.80 14.66
CA ILE A 501 -1.63 38.95 14.72
C ILE A 501 -1.29 40.22 15.53
N PRO A 502 -0.44 40.16 16.57
CA PRO A 502 -0.06 41.35 17.33
C PRO A 502 0.68 42.38 16.46
N ASP A 503 0.37 43.67 16.63
CA ASP A 503 0.96 44.78 15.86
C ASP A 503 2.51 44.77 15.79
N PRO A 504 3.25 44.45 16.87
CA PRO A 504 4.71 44.35 16.81
C PRO A 504 5.18 43.23 15.88
N VAL A 505 4.51 42.07 15.91
CA VAL A 505 4.82 40.92 15.05
C VAL A 505 4.45 41.25 13.61
N TYR A 506 3.30 41.90 13.38
CA TYR A 506 2.87 42.32 12.05
C TYR A 506 3.87 43.29 11.41
N SER A 507 4.26 44.34 12.15
CA SER A 507 5.17 45.39 11.65
C SER A 507 6.56 44.85 11.33
N GLU A 508 7.10 44.00 12.22
CA GLU A 508 8.39 43.36 12.00
C GLU A 508 8.35 42.37 10.84
N THR A 509 7.27 41.57 10.73
CA THR A 509 7.07 40.66 9.59
C THR A 509 6.97 41.43 8.28
N LYS A 510 6.19 42.52 8.22
CA LYS A 510 6.09 43.38 7.03
C LYS A 510 7.49 43.82 6.56
N ARG A 511 8.31 44.32 7.48
CA ARG A 511 9.68 44.79 7.20
C ARG A 511 10.57 43.67 6.66
N VAL A 512 10.60 42.52 7.34
CA VAL A 512 11.45 41.36 6.98
C VAL A 512 11.00 40.74 5.65
N VAL A 513 9.70 40.61 5.42
CA VAL A 513 9.12 40.04 4.20
C VAL A 513 9.42 40.92 2.98
N LEU A 514 9.19 42.23 3.05
CA LEU A 514 9.48 43.14 1.94
C LEU A 514 10.97 43.14 1.58
N ALA A 515 11.85 43.16 2.58
CA ALA A 515 13.30 43.04 2.36
C ALA A 515 13.69 41.69 1.71
N SER A 516 13.04 40.60 2.15
CA SER A 516 13.26 39.26 1.61
C SER A 516 12.77 39.12 0.16
N LEU A 517 11.59 39.66 -0.17
CA LEU A 517 11.05 39.70 -1.54
C LEU A 517 12.00 40.45 -2.48
N ALA A 518 12.46 41.64 -2.08
CA ALA A 518 13.40 42.43 -2.87
C ALA A 518 14.74 41.71 -3.08
N LYS A 519 15.26 41.04 -2.02
CA LYS A 519 16.47 40.22 -2.10
C LYS A 519 16.31 39.08 -3.11
N THR A 520 15.22 38.31 -3.02
CA THR A 520 14.95 37.18 -3.93
C THR A 520 14.74 37.64 -5.37
N ALA A 521 14.02 38.76 -5.59
CA ALA A 521 13.87 39.34 -6.92
C ALA A 521 15.22 39.77 -7.53
N LYS A 522 16.14 40.31 -6.71
CA LYS A 522 17.49 40.69 -7.12
C LYS A 522 18.35 39.47 -7.45
N GLU A 523 18.31 38.42 -6.63
CA GLU A 523 18.99 37.14 -6.88
C GLU A 523 18.50 36.52 -8.20
N ALA A 524 17.19 36.38 -8.37
CA ALA A 524 16.60 35.87 -9.61
C ALA A 524 17.00 36.71 -10.83
N SER A 525 17.05 38.04 -10.69
CA SER A 525 17.51 38.94 -11.75
C SER A 525 18.99 38.77 -12.10
N GLY A 526 19.81 38.34 -11.13
CA GLY A 526 21.21 37.97 -11.29
C GLY A 526 21.44 36.54 -11.78
N GLY A 527 20.36 35.77 -12.06
CA GLY A 527 20.48 34.39 -12.53
C GLY A 527 20.83 33.41 -11.42
N THR A 528 20.53 33.72 -10.16
CA THR A 528 20.64 32.79 -9.04
C THR A 528 19.27 32.36 -8.53
N PHE A 529 19.13 31.06 -8.29
CA PHE A 529 17.96 30.47 -7.66
C PHE A 529 18.37 29.79 -6.35
N VAL A 530 17.65 30.10 -5.28
CA VAL A 530 17.85 29.50 -3.95
C VAL A 530 16.51 28.97 -3.48
N GLN A 531 16.42 27.65 -3.30
CA GLN A 531 15.25 27.03 -2.70
C GLN A 531 15.24 27.33 -1.19
N ARG A 532 14.18 27.97 -0.72
CA ARG A 532 14.03 28.41 0.68
C ARG A 532 13.00 27.55 1.39
N GLY A 533 13.23 27.30 2.68
CA GLY A 533 12.27 26.57 3.53
C GLY A 533 10.95 27.32 3.69
N ILE A 534 11.01 28.65 3.83
CA ILE A 534 9.82 29.53 3.92
C ILE A 534 9.87 30.58 2.81
N ARG A 535 8.75 30.70 2.09
CA ARG A 535 8.58 31.61 0.95
C ARG A 535 8.04 32.95 1.43
N SER A 536 8.80 34.02 1.21
CA SER A 536 8.41 35.38 1.63
C SER A 536 7.10 35.85 0.97
N ALA A 537 6.82 35.43 -0.26
CA ALA A 537 5.59 35.76 -0.96
C ALA A 537 4.35 35.11 -0.31
N GLU A 538 4.48 33.91 0.24
CA GLU A 538 3.40 33.25 0.98
C GLU A 538 3.08 34.02 2.26
N VAL A 539 4.10 34.39 3.03
CA VAL A 539 3.92 35.20 4.25
C VAL A 539 3.30 36.57 3.93
N ALA A 540 3.74 37.23 2.85
CA ALA A 540 3.15 38.49 2.39
C ALA A 540 1.66 38.34 2.05
N ALA A 541 1.31 37.27 1.32
CA ALA A 541 -0.08 36.99 0.97
C ALA A 541 -0.94 36.77 2.21
N VAL A 542 -0.43 36.04 3.21
CA VAL A 542 -1.10 35.82 4.51
C VAL A 542 -1.31 37.14 5.27
N LEU A 543 -0.32 38.04 5.32
CA LEU A 543 -0.49 39.35 5.95
C LEU A 543 -1.61 40.16 5.29
N LEU A 544 -1.70 40.12 3.96
CA LEU A 544 -2.74 40.81 3.20
C LEU A 544 -4.15 40.29 3.48
N THR A 545 -4.31 39.02 3.90
CA THR A 545 -5.63 38.48 4.29
C THR A 545 -6.11 39.06 5.62
N GLN A 546 -5.20 39.58 6.44
CA GLN A 546 -5.50 40.16 7.75
C GLN A 546 -5.69 41.68 7.67
N SER A 547 -4.92 42.36 6.82
CA SER A 547 -5.00 43.81 6.64
C SER A 547 -4.70 44.21 5.19
N ALA A 548 -5.52 45.08 4.63
CA ALA A 548 -5.30 45.64 3.30
C ALA A 548 -4.22 46.73 3.35
N ASP A 549 -2.96 46.31 3.20
CA ASP A 549 -1.78 47.18 3.24
C ASP A 549 -1.23 47.42 1.82
N ASP A 550 -1.34 48.66 1.34
CA ASP A 550 -0.94 49.04 -0.02
C ASP A 550 0.58 48.87 -0.27
N ASP A 551 1.42 49.00 0.76
CA ASP A 551 2.88 48.80 0.60
C ASP A 551 3.21 47.32 0.39
N ILE A 552 2.54 46.44 1.15
CA ILE A 552 2.70 44.99 1.00
C ILE A 552 2.18 44.56 -0.37
N TRP A 553 1.03 45.09 -0.80
CA TRP A 553 0.49 44.85 -2.13
C TRP A 553 1.46 45.27 -3.24
N ALA A 554 2.00 46.49 -3.17
CA ALA A 554 2.93 47.00 -4.17
C ALA A 554 4.19 46.11 -4.25
N GLY A 555 4.85 45.85 -3.12
CA GLY A 555 6.05 45.01 -3.09
C GLY A 555 5.81 43.57 -3.52
N LEU A 556 4.67 42.99 -3.16
CA LEU A 556 4.30 41.64 -3.58
C LEU A 556 3.97 41.58 -5.07
N LEU A 557 3.21 42.54 -5.62
CA LEU A 557 2.87 42.54 -7.04
C LEU A 557 4.12 42.73 -7.92
N GLU A 558 5.05 43.61 -7.55
CA GLU A 558 6.35 43.75 -8.23
C GLU A 558 7.12 42.43 -8.26
N PHE A 559 7.12 41.70 -7.14
CA PHE A 559 7.74 40.38 -7.05
C PHE A 559 7.03 39.35 -7.93
N LEU A 560 5.70 39.30 -7.91
CA LEU A 560 4.89 38.31 -8.62
C LEU A 560 4.99 38.47 -10.15
N ILE A 561 5.03 39.71 -10.66
CA ILE A 561 5.13 39.96 -12.11
C ILE A 561 6.52 39.70 -12.69
N ASN A 562 7.57 39.58 -11.86
CA ASN A 562 8.93 39.43 -12.35
C ASN A 562 9.14 38.07 -13.04
N PRO A 563 9.30 37.99 -14.37
CA PRO A 563 9.37 36.72 -15.09
C PRO A 563 10.57 35.85 -14.71
N ARG A 564 11.62 36.42 -14.09
CA ARG A 564 12.84 35.71 -13.71
C ARG A 564 12.71 34.96 -12.39
N VAL A 565 11.74 35.31 -11.57
CA VAL A 565 11.45 34.59 -10.31
C VAL A 565 10.68 33.32 -10.65
N ALA A 566 11.17 32.17 -10.14
CA ALA A 566 10.58 30.85 -10.36
C ALA A 566 9.09 30.81 -10.01
N ARG A 567 8.30 30.01 -10.74
CA ARG A 567 6.86 29.88 -10.44
C ARG A 567 6.64 29.31 -9.04
N SER A 568 7.48 28.38 -8.59
CA SER A 568 7.43 27.77 -7.26
C SER A 568 7.44 28.80 -6.12
N GLU A 569 8.19 29.90 -6.25
CA GLU A 569 8.24 30.99 -5.27
C GLU A 569 6.96 31.85 -5.23
N LYS A 570 6.11 31.76 -6.25
CA LYS A 570 4.91 32.59 -6.43
C LYS A 570 3.60 31.84 -6.26
N SER A 571 3.55 30.56 -6.65
CA SER A 571 2.30 29.79 -6.76
C SER A 571 1.44 29.88 -5.51
N ARG A 572 2.07 29.70 -4.34
CA ARG A 572 1.36 29.66 -3.07
C ARG A 572 0.77 31.01 -2.67
N ALA A 573 1.48 32.11 -2.97
CA ALA A 573 0.97 33.46 -2.76
C ALA A 573 -0.27 33.72 -3.62
N PHE A 574 -0.22 33.38 -4.90
CA PHE A 574 -1.37 33.51 -5.80
C PHE A 574 -2.57 32.68 -5.33
N GLU A 575 -2.36 31.44 -4.89
CA GLU A 575 -3.44 30.58 -4.36
C GLU A 575 -4.13 31.21 -3.15
N ILE A 576 -3.36 31.71 -2.18
CA ILE A 576 -3.89 32.36 -0.97
C ILE A 576 -4.71 33.61 -1.35
N LEU A 577 -4.15 34.49 -2.18
CA LEU A 577 -4.83 35.71 -2.61
C LEU A 577 -6.10 35.41 -3.42
N THR A 578 -6.10 34.35 -4.22
CA THR A 578 -7.28 33.92 -4.99
C THR A 578 -8.40 33.43 -4.08
N ARG A 579 -8.05 32.68 -3.03
CA ARG A 579 -9.01 32.06 -2.09
C ARG A 579 -9.60 33.08 -1.12
N GLU A 580 -8.75 33.88 -0.49
CA GLU A 580 -9.18 34.82 0.57
C GLU A 580 -9.65 36.17 0.00
N ARG A 581 -9.25 36.50 -1.23
CA ARG A 581 -9.63 37.72 -1.96
C ARG A 581 -9.50 39.01 -1.14
N PRO A 582 -8.33 39.28 -0.53
CA PRO A 582 -8.11 40.57 0.12
C PRO A 582 -8.32 41.71 -0.89
N ASN A 583 -8.81 42.85 -0.38
CA ASN A 583 -9.14 43.99 -1.21
C ASN A 583 -7.89 44.51 -1.93
N LEU A 584 -7.93 44.55 -3.27
CA LEU A 584 -6.89 45.08 -4.11
C LEU A 584 -7.36 46.42 -4.69
N ASN A 585 -6.61 47.48 -4.36
CA ASN A 585 -6.86 48.83 -4.86
C ASN A 585 -7.00 48.85 -6.39
N SER A 586 -8.03 49.52 -6.90
CA SER A 586 -8.32 49.61 -8.35
C SER A 586 -7.19 50.24 -9.15
N LEU A 587 -6.40 51.15 -8.57
CA LEU A 587 -5.23 51.74 -9.20
C LEU A 587 -4.12 50.70 -9.42
N LEU A 588 -3.80 49.92 -8.38
CA LEU A 588 -2.83 48.82 -8.48
C LEU A 588 -3.32 47.74 -9.44
N LYS A 589 -4.62 47.39 -9.36
CA LYS A 589 -5.26 46.45 -10.26
C LYS A 589 -5.09 46.86 -11.73
N ALA A 590 -5.38 48.12 -12.06
CA ALA A 590 -5.24 48.64 -13.42
C ALA A 590 -3.78 48.68 -13.88
N HIS A 591 -2.85 49.04 -12.98
CA HIS A 591 -1.43 49.10 -13.27
C HIS A 591 -0.83 47.72 -13.59
N TYR A 592 -1.22 46.69 -12.83
CA TYR A 592 -0.63 45.34 -12.92
C TYR A 592 -1.41 44.34 -13.78
N ALA A 593 -2.61 44.67 -14.28
CA ALA A 593 -3.45 43.74 -15.05
C ALA A 593 -2.75 43.14 -16.28
N ASN A 594 -2.10 43.97 -17.11
CA ASN A 594 -1.43 43.50 -18.32
C ASN A 594 -0.20 42.62 -18.01
N PRO A 595 0.75 43.04 -17.13
CA PRO A 595 1.87 42.18 -16.72
C PRO A 595 1.44 40.83 -16.14
N LEU A 596 0.42 40.83 -15.27
CA LEU A 596 -0.08 39.61 -14.65
C LEU A 596 -0.74 38.67 -15.68
N THR A 597 -1.47 39.23 -16.63
CA THR A 597 -2.10 38.43 -17.70
C THR A 597 -1.05 37.80 -18.62
N ALA A 598 0.03 38.52 -18.92
CA ALA A 598 1.14 38.01 -19.73
C ALA A 598 1.90 36.87 -19.03
N LEU A 599 1.99 36.90 -17.70
CA LEU A 599 2.67 35.87 -16.89
C LEU A 599 2.06 34.46 -17.06
N ILE A 600 0.77 34.39 -17.40
CA ILE A 600 0.03 33.13 -17.50
C ILE A 600 0.62 32.20 -18.56
N ASP A 601 1.03 32.73 -19.71
CA ASP A 601 1.57 31.94 -20.81
C ASP A 601 3.12 31.95 -20.85
N GLN A 602 3.77 32.63 -19.90
CA GLN A 602 5.23 32.70 -19.84
C GLN A 602 5.82 31.42 -19.25
N PRO A 603 6.80 30.76 -19.90
CA PRO A 603 7.43 29.56 -19.38
C PRO A 603 8.19 29.84 -18.07
N ASP A 604 8.32 28.82 -17.22
CA ASP A 604 9.15 28.94 -16.02
C ASP A 604 10.65 28.92 -16.43
N PRO A 605 11.43 29.97 -16.14
CA PRO A 605 12.86 29.99 -16.45
C PRO A 605 13.66 28.94 -15.67
N TRP A 606 13.09 28.39 -14.59
CA TRP A 606 13.74 27.41 -13.71
C TRP A 606 13.11 26.01 -13.81
N ALA A 607 12.34 25.73 -14.86
CA ALA A 607 11.88 24.37 -15.14
C ALA A 607 13.06 23.51 -15.61
N PHE A 608 13.71 22.85 -14.65
CA PHE A 608 14.84 21.94 -14.88
C PHE A 608 14.45 20.61 -15.55
N ASP A 609 13.14 20.31 -15.64
CA ASP A 609 12.60 19.10 -16.27
C ASP A 609 11.53 19.44 -17.33
N ASP A 610 11.68 18.92 -18.55
CA ASP A 610 10.76 19.13 -19.67
C ASP A 610 9.40 18.45 -19.43
N SER A 611 9.33 17.42 -18.57
CA SER A 611 8.10 16.68 -18.27
C SER A 611 7.06 17.48 -17.47
N HIS A 612 7.45 18.63 -16.90
CA HIS A 612 6.60 19.45 -16.03
C HIS A 612 6.43 20.91 -16.51
N ARG A 613 6.71 21.20 -17.79
CA ARG A 613 6.44 22.52 -18.38
C ARG A 613 4.95 22.69 -18.65
N ALA A 614 4.17 22.91 -17.58
CA ALA A 614 2.77 23.25 -17.71
C ALA A 614 2.64 24.49 -18.63
N PRO A 615 1.86 24.38 -19.74
CA PRO A 615 1.78 25.42 -20.75
C PRO A 615 1.12 26.70 -20.23
N VAL A 616 0.46 26.61 -19.08
CA VAL A 616 -0.26 27.70 -18.43
C VAL A 616 0.18 27.74 -16.96
N PHE A 617 0.52 28.93 -16.47
CA PHE A 617 0.76 29.15 -15.05
C PHE A 617 -0.58 29.27 -14.31
N VAL A 618 -1.06 28.13 -13.83
CA VAL A 618 -2.38 27.96 -13.21
C VAL A 618 -2.64 28.91 -12.03
N ALA A 619 -1.69 29.08 -11.11
CA ALA A 619 -1.90 29.94 -9.95
C ALA A 619 -2.13 31.41 -10.36
N ALA A 620 -1.35 31.90 -11.34
CA ALA A 620 -1.55 33.23 -11.90
C ALA A 620 -2.88 33.34 -12.66
N LEU A 621 -3.27 32.33 -13.46
CA LEU A 621 -4.57 32.30 -14.15
C LEU A 621 -5.73 32.47 -13.16
N ASN A 622 -5.71 31.70 -12.07
CA ASN A 622 -6.77 31.72 -11.06
C ASN A 622 -6.86 33.08 -10.36
N PHE A 623 -5.72 33.67 -9.99
CA PHE A 623 -5.66 35.01 -9.39
C PHE A 623 -6.21 36.08 -10.33
N VAL A 624 -5.71 36.14 -11.57
CA VAL A 624 -6.10 37.14 -12.56
C VAL A 624 -7.60 37.05 -12.88
N PHE A 625 -8.15 35.84 -12.97
CA PHE A 625 -9.59 35.65 -13.13
C PHE A 625 -10.39 36.04 -11.88
N ALA A 626 -9.95 35.65 -10.68
CA ALA A 626 -10.66 35.96 -9.44
C ALA A 626 -10.77 37.47 -9.20
N TYR A 627 -9.79 38.25 -9.63
CA TYR A 627 -9.84 39.71 -9.61
C TYR A 627 -10.51 40.31 -10.85
N GLY A 628 -11.11 39.53 -11.75
CA GLY A 628 -11.87 40.04 -12.90
C GLY A 628 -11.01 40.78 -13.92
N MET A 629 -9.77 40.35 -14.13
CA MET A 629 -8.87 40.87 -15.16
C MET A 629 -8.91 40.04 -16.46
N LEU A 630 -9.62 38.91 -16.47
CA LEU A 630 -9.79 38.02 -17.62
C LEU A 630 -11.27 37.70 -17.86
N SER A 631 -11.62 37.42 -19.13
CA SER A 631 -12.96 36.94 -19.50
C SER A 631 -13.08 35.42 -19.37
N ASP A 632 -14.32 34.95 -19.24
CA ASP A 632 -14.66 33.54 -19.13
C ASP A 632 -14.15 32.71 -20.32
N GLU A 633 -14.20 33.25 -21.54
CA GLU A 633 -13.77 32.54 -22.75
C GLU A 633 -12.26 32.23 -22.72
N VAL A 634 -11.44 33.17 -22.27
CA VAL A 634 -9.98 33.00 -22.20
C VAL A 634 -9.60 31.96 -21.15
N VAL A 635 -10.28 32.00 -20.00
CA VAL A 635 -10.07 31.00 -18.93
C VAL A 635 -10.54 29.63 -19.37
N ALA A 636 -11.69 29.54 -20.03
CA ALA A 636 -12.24 28.30 -20.55
C ALA A 636 -11.28 27.65 -21.57
N ASP A 637 -10.70 28.42 -22.49
CA ASP A 637 -9.72 27.91 -23.46
C ASP A 637 -8.46 27.36 -22.77
N ARG A 638 -7.85 28.17 -21.88
CA ARG A 638 -6.62 27.79 -21.16
C ARG A 638 -6.81 26.54 -20.28
N LEU A 639 -7.91 26.48 -19.51
CA LEU A 639 -8.23 25.29 -18.73
C LEU A 639 -8.59 24.08 -19.61
N GLY A 640 -9.14 24.31 -20.80
CA GLY A 640 -9.40 23.25 -21.78
C GLY A 640 -8.12 22.57 -22.26
N ARG A 641 -7.05 23.36 -22.52
CA ARG A 641 -5.73 22.84 -22.89
C ARG A 641 -5.12 22.00 -21.78
N LEU A 642 -5.22 22.46 -20.53
CA LEU A 642 -4.71 21.72 -19.38
C LEU A 642 -5.48 20.42 -19.14
N ALA A 643 -6.83 20.46 -19.21
CA ALA A 643 -7.68 19.30 -19.04
C ALA A 643 -7.47 18.22 -20.12
N SER A 644 -6.97 18.60 -21.29
CA SER A 644 -6.67 17.69 -22.40
C SER A 644 -5.21 17.22 -22.43
N SER A 645 -4.41 17.60 -21.43
CA SER A 645 -2.99 17.23 -21.36
C SER A 645 -2.83 15.72 -21.13
N PRO A 646 -1.83 15.06 -21.75
CA PRO A 646 -1.49 13.68 -21.41
C PRO A 646 -0.94 13.55 -19.97
N ASP A 647 -0.40 14.63 -19.40
CA ASP A 647 0.11 14.65 -18.03
C ASP A 647 -1.00 14.73 -16.98
N VAL A 648 -0.98 13.79 -16.03
CA VAL A 648 -1.95 13.68 -14.93
C VAL A 648 -1.90 14.90 -14.01
N GLN A 649 -0.72 15.42 -13.68
CA GLN A 649 -0.62 16.57 -12.78
C GLN A 649 -1.23 17.82 -13.42
N THR A 650 -0.98 18.04 -14.71
CA THR A 650 -1.59 19.13 -15.49
C THR A 650 -3.13 19.04 -15.50
N ARG A 651 -3.69 17.85 -15.70
CA ARG A 651 -5.16 17.65 -15.64
C ARG A 651 -5.71 17.85 -14.22
N ARG A 652 -4.97 17.41 -13.20
CA ARG A 652 -5.32 17.62 -11.79
C ARG A 652 -5.34 19.10 -11.43
N ASP A 653 -4.35 19.87 -11.89
CA ASP A 653 -4.27 21.31 -11.68
C ASP A 653 -5.41 22.05 -12.39
N ALA A 654 -5.82 21.60 -13.57
CA ALA A 654 -7.03 22.08 -14.24
C ALA A 654 -8.27 21.85 -13.36
N GLY A 655 -8.40 20.66 -12.78
CA GLY A 655 -9.50 20.32 -11.87
C GLY A 655 -9.53 21.17 -10.60
N ARG A 656 -8.38 21.34 -9.94
CA ARG A 656 -8.23 22.21 -8.75
C ARG A 656 -8.60 23.65 -9.06
N SER A 657 -8.21 24.13 -10.24
CA SER A 657 -8.56 25.47 -10.70
C SER A 657 -10.06 25.62 -10.87
N LEU A 658 -10.73 24.68 -11.55
CA LEU A 658 -12.19 24.71 -11.68
C LEU A 658 -12.88 24.75 -10.32
N SER A 659 -12.42 23.96 -9.36
CA SER A 659 -12.94 23.96 -7.97
C SER A 659 -12.76 25.31 -7.26
N LEU A 660 -11.58 25.92 -7.38
CA LEU A 660 -11.29 27.23 -6.79
C LEU A 660 -12.10 28.36 -7.47
N LEU A 661 -12.26 28.30 -8.79
CA LEU A 661 -13.02 29.31 -9.54
C LEU A 661 -14.53 29.20 -9.29
N ALA A 662 -15.04 27.98 -9.15
CA ALA A 662 -16.46 27.73 -8.86
C ALA A 662 -16.92 28.30 -7.51
N MET A 663 -16.01 28.54 -6.55
CA MET A 663 -16.30 29.28 -5.31
C MET A 663 -16.82 30.70 -5.57
N ASN A 664 -16.53 31.25 -6.75
CA ASN A 664 -16.70 32.66 -7.06
C ASN A 664 -17.77 32.91 -8.09
N SER A 665 -17.73 32.14 -9.18
CA SER A 665 -18.71 32.19 -10.24
C SER A 665 -18.83 30.82 -10.90
N VAL A 666 -20.07 30.43 -11.20
CA VAL A 666 -20.36 29.20 -11.94
C VAL A 666 -20.80 29.58 -13.35
N GLY A 667 -19.85 29.60 -14.28
CA GLY A 667 -20.12 29.84 -15.71
C GLY A 667 -20.64 28.58 -16.41
N ASP A 668 -21.48 28.76 -17.44
CA ASP A 668 -22.06 27.62 -18.19
C ASP A 668 -20.98 26.77 -18.89
N TRP A 669 -19.80 27.33 -19.16
CA TRP A 669 -18.65 26.63 -19.74
C TRP A 669 -17.96 25.64 -18.78
N MET A 670 -18.20 25.76 -17.46
CA MET A 670 -17.51 24.94 -16.46
C MET A 670 -18.02 23.50 -16.45
N LEU A 671 -19.34 23.26 -16.56
CA LEU A 671 -19.91 21.92 -16.43
C LEU A 671 -19.30 20.91 -17.41
N PRO A 672 -19.18 21.18 -18.73
CA PRO A 672 -18.59 20.20 -19.64
C PRO A 672 -17.17 19.78 -19.26
N LYS A 673 -16.35 20.71 -18.76
CA LYS A 673 -14.95 20.44 -18.36
C LYS A 673 -14.89 19.69 -17.03
N VAL A 674 -15.69 20.11 -16.06
CA VAL A 674 -15.83 19.44 -14.76
C VAL A 674 -16.33 18.01 -14.96
N TYR A 675 -17.34 17.81 -15.81
CA TYR A 675 -17.88 16.50 -16.10
C TYR A 675 -16.83 15.61 -16.78
N ALA A 676 -16.09 16.12 -17.78
CA ALA A 676 -15.01 15.38 -18.43
C ALA A 676 -13.92 14.93 -17.43
N LEU A 677 -13.40 15.85 -16.60
CA LEU A 677 -12.36 15.52 -15.61
C LEU A 677 -12.87 14.62 -14.48
N SER A 678 -14.16 14.71 -14.12
CA SER A 678 -14.73 13.82 -13.13
C SER A 678 -14.77 12.37 -13.59
N GLY A 679 -14.69 12.13 -14.91
CA GLY A 679 -14.59 10.81 -15.55
C GLY A 679 -13.17 10.36 -15.89
N ASP A 680 -12.13 11.08 -15.44
CA ASP A 680 -10.74 10.71 -15.69
C ASP A 680 -10.41 9.31 -15.13
N SER A 681 -9.47 8.61 -15.77
CA SER A 681 -8.97 7.34 -15.25
C SER A 681 -8.24 7.50 -13.90
N ASP A 682 -7.60 8.65 -13.69
CA ASP A 682 -6.86 8.94 -12.45
C ASP A 682 -7.81 9.44 -11.33
N PRO A 683 -7.88 8.74 -10.18
CA PRO A 683 -8.72 9.14 -9.05
C PRO A 683 -8.41 10.54 -8.48
N THR A 684 -7.15 11.01 -8.52
CA THR A 684 -6.78 12.36 -8.05
C THR A 684 -7.37 13.46 -8.90
N VAL A 685 -7.50 13.23 -10.22
CA VAL A 685 -8.11 14.18 -11.16
C VAL A 685 -9.63 14.22 -10.96
N ARG A 686 -10.27 13.05 -10.81
CA ARG A 686 -11.71 12.94 -10.55
C ARG A 686 -12.15 13.73 -9.32
N VAL A 687 -11.39 13.59 -8.23
CA VAL A 687 -11.65 14.29 -6.97
C VAL A 687 -11.36 15.79 -7.06
N ALA A 688 -10.39 16.20 -7.87
CA ALA A 688 -9.99 17.60 -7.97
C ALA A 688 -11.14 18.54 -8.39
N VAL A 689 -12.17 18.01 -9.06
CA VAL A 689 -13.36 18.75 -9.49
C VAL A 689 -14.59 18.57 -8.58
N ALA A 690 -14.48 17.82 -7.48
CA ALA A 690 -15.61 17.51 -6.61
C ALA A 690 -16.25 18.77 -6.00
N HIS A 691 -15.44 19.75 -5.60
CA HIS A 691 -15.94 21.02 -5.07
C HIS A 691 -16.70 21.81 -6.15
N ALA A 692 -16.17 21.88 -7.39
CA ALA A 692 -16.87 22.52 -8.50
C ALA A 692 -18.25 21.88 -8.77
N LEU A 693 -18.34 20.54 -8.74
CA LEU A 693 -19.62 19.83 -8.84
C LEU A 693 -20.60 20.23 -7.73
N GLY A 694 -20.11 20.35 -6.48
CA GLY A 694 -20.90 20.80 -5.34
C GLY A 694 -21.42 22.24 -5.45
N GLU A 695 -20.67 23.14 -6.10
CA GLU A 695 -21.15 24.49 -6.39
C GLU A 695 -22.15 24.52 -7.56
N ILE A 696 -21.89 23.76 -8.63
CA ILE A 696 -22.77 23.67 -9.80
C ILE A 696 -24.13 23.04 -9.42
N CYS A 697 -24.15 22.05 -8.53
CA CYS A 697 -25.39 21.36 -8.15
C CYS A 697 -26.42 22.25 -7.43
N ARG A 698 -26.03 23.47 -7.01
CA ARG A 698 -26.95 24.47 -6.45
C ARG A 698 -27.90 25.06 -7.49
N ARG A 699 -27.56 24.94 -8.78
CA ARG A 699 -28.44 25.38 -9.88
C ARG A 699 -29.69 24.47 -9.93
N ARG A 700 -30.86 25.08 -10.13
CA ARG A 700 -32.15 24.36 -10.18
C ARG A 700 -32.56 23.93 -11.61
N ASP A 701 -31.59 23.80 -12.50
CA ASP A 701 -31.76 23.48 -13.92
C ASP A 701 -31.21 22.08 -14.25
N VAL A 702 -31.19 21.74 -15.55
CA VAL A 702 -30.64 20.47 -16.05
C VAL A 702 -29.15 20.32 -15.71
N VAL A 703 -28.40 21.43 -15.77
CA VAL A 703 -26.96 21.49 -15.45
C VAL A 703 -26.73 21.08 -13.99
N GLY A 704 -27.54 21.61 -13.06
CA GLY A 704 -27.49 21.21 -11.66
C GLY A 704 -27.81 19.72 -11.45
N SER A 705 -28.80 19.19 -12.18
CA SER A 705 -29.20 17.78 -12.09
C SER A 705 -28.09 16.83 -12.55
N MET A 706 -27.37 17.15 -13.63
CA MET A 706 -26.21 16.38 -14.10
C MET A 706 -25.06 16.39 -13.08
N ALA A 707 -24.84 17.53 -12.42
CA ALA A 707 -23.82 17.63 -11.37
C ALA A 707 -24.19 16.77 -10.14
N ILE A 708 -25.47 16.71 -9.76
CA ILE A 708 -25.96 15.84 -8.67
C ILE A 708 -25.70 14.37 -8.99
N GLU A 709 -26.03 13.93 -10.20
CA GLU A 709 -25.80 12.55 -10.64
C GLU A 709 -24.33 12.18 -10.57
N ARG A 710 -23.46 13.01 -11.17
CA ARG A 710 -22.02 12.76 -11.18
C ARG A 710 -21.39 12.77 -9.78
N LEU A 711 -21.81 13.69 -8.92
CA LEU A 711 -21.34 13.75 -7.54
C LEU A 711 -21.79 12.53 -6.74
N THR A 712 -23.00 12.02 -7.01
CA THR A 712 -23.49 10.76 -6.42
C THR A 712 -22.66 9.57 -6.86
N GLU A 713 -22.25 9.51 -8.13
CA GLU A 713 -21.36 8.45 -8.62
C GLU A 713 -19.98 8.51 -7.95
N LEU A 714 -19.38 9.71 -7.79
CA LEU A 714 -18.11 9.87 -7.08
C LEU A 714 -18.22 9.47 -5.59
N LEU A 715 -19.33 9.78 -4.94
CA LEU A 715 -19.58 9.35 -3.56
C LEU A 715 -19.76 7.83 -3.43
N ARG A 716 -20.19 7.15 -4.50
CA ARG A 716 -20.41 5.70 -4.55
C ARG A 716 -19.26 4.94 -5.21
N SER A 717 -18.18 5.62 -5.60
CA SER A 717 -17.05 4.97 -6.24
C SER A 717 -16.41 3.94 -5.29
N GLY A 718 -15.77 2.93 -5.87
CA GLY A 718 -14.94 2.01 -5.10
C GLY A 718 -13.81 2.69 -4.35
N GLY A 719 -13.20 1.96 -3.40
CA GLY A 719 -12.09 2.44 -2.60
C GLY A 719 -12.52 3.43 -1.51
N VAL A 720 -11.54 4.10 -0.93
CA VAL A 720 -11.73 5.05 0.19
C VAL A 720 -11.42 6.46 -0.26
N PHE A 721 -10.42 6.64 -1.12
CA PHE A 721 -9.91 7.96 -1.46
C PHE A 721 -10.96 8.85 -2.13
N VAL A 722 -11.61 8.37 -3.20
CA VAL A 722 -12.56 9.19 -3.96
C VAL A 722 -13.79 9.56 -3.14
N PRO A 723 -14.48 8.64 -2.44
CA PRO A 723 -15.62 9.01 -1.60
C PRO A 723 -15.23 9.94 -0.45
N LEU A 724 -14.12 9.66 0.25
CA LEU A 724 -13.67 10.45 1.39
C LEU A 724 -13.29 11.87 0.98
N GLN A 725 -12.50 12.01 -0.09
CA GLN A 725 -12.10 13.32 -0.57
C GLN A 725 -13.27 14.09 -1.17
N THR A 726 -14.20 13.41 -1.84
CA THR A 726 -15.44 14.04 -2.31
C THR A 726 -16.24 14.59 -1.12
N LEU A 727 -16.40 13.81 -0.03
CA LEU A 727 -17.03 14.29 1.21
C LEU A 727 -16.29 15.48 1.84
N ASN A 728 -14.96 15.52 1.77
CA ASN A 728 -14.17 16.65 2.27
C ASN A 728 -14.38 17.93 1.46
N GLN A 729 -14.68 17.80 0.17
CA GLN A 729 -14.90 18.91 -0.75
C GLN A 729 -16.38 19.32 -0.86
N LEU A 730 -17.31 18.57 -0.26
CA LEU A 730 -18.72 18.92 -0.25
C LEU A 730 -18.98 20.16 0.61
N THR A 731 -19.74 21.11 0.06
CA THR A 731 -20.27 22.23 0.81
C THR A 731 -21.58 21.86 1.51
N THR A 732 -21.87 22.46 2.67
CA THR A 732 -23.13 22.24 3.39
C THR A 732 -24.35 22.58 2.53
N ALA A 733 -24.21 23.52 1.60
CA ALA A 733 -25.26 23.85 0.65
C ALA A 733 -25.52 22.76 -0.41
N ALA A 734 -24.51 22.00 -0.84
CA ALA A 734 -24.70 20.88 -1.76
C ALA A 734 -25.63 19.79 -1.17
N LEU A 735 -25.64 19.67 0.17
CA LEU A 735 -26.50 18.74 0.89
C LEU A 735 -27.99 19.12 0.88
N THR A 736 -28.36 20.31 0.41
CA THR A 736 -29.77 20.67 0.22
C THR A 736 -30.43 19.85 -0.89
N ALA A 737 -29.64 19.26 -1.79
CA ALA A 737 -30.13 18.32 -2.80
C ALA A 737 -30.50 16.97 -2.15
N PRO A 738 -31.77 16.51 -2.23
CA PRO A 738 -32.22 15.29 -1.55
C PRO A 738 -31.48 14.02 -1.97
N GLN A 739 -31.03 13.92 -3.23
CA GLN A 739 -30.27 12.75 -3.68
C GLN A 739 -28.90 12.67 -2.99
N ILE A 740 -28.19 13.79 -2.87
CA ILE A 740 -26.88 13.86 -2.20
C ILE A 740 -27.05 13.56 -0.71
N ASP A 741 -28.05 14.16 -0.04
CA ASP A 741 -28.36 13.89 1.37
C ASP A 741 -28.59 12.39 1.63
N ARG A 742 -29.40 11.72 0.80
CA ARG A 742 -29.67 10.28 0.91
C ARG A 742 -28.39 9.46 0.76
N VAL A 743 -27.53 9.80 -0.19
CA VAL A 743 -26.27 9.08 -0.43
C VAL A 743 -25.32 9.27 0.76
N VAL A 744 -25.19 10.49 1.29
CA VAL A 744 -24.34 10.76 2.46
C VAL A 744 -24.87 10.02 3.70
N ARG A 745 -26.20 9.94 3.89
CA ARG A 745 -26.81 9.12 4.96
C ARG A 745 -26.55 7.62 4.76
N ALA A 746 -26.64 7.13 3.52
CA ALA A 746 -26.29 5.74 3.22
C ALA A 746 -24.79 5.49 3.50
N LEU A 747 -23.89 6.39 3.11
CA LEU A 747 -22.47 6.28 3.41
C LEU A 747 -22.18 6.29 4.91
N ARG A 748 -22.90 7.09 5.71
CA ARG A 748 -22.78 7.08 7.18
C ARG A 748 -23.07 5.69 7.77
N ASN A 749 -24.05 4.97 7.22
CA ASN A 749 -24.53 3.72 7.80
C ASN A 749 -23.89 2.47 7.17
N ASP A 750 -23.70 2.49 5.86
CA ASP A 750 -23.45 1.30 5.04
C ASP A 750 -22.07 1.30 4.36
N SER A 751 -21.31 2.41 4.40
CA SER A 751 -19.96 2.43 3.85
C SER A 751 -19.08 1.41 4.56
N GLN A 752 -18.30 0.64 3.80
CA GLN A 752 -17.30 -0.28 4.35
C GLN A 752 -16.21 0.50 5.11
N SER A 753 -15.78 1.66 4.59
CA SER A 753 -14.78 2.53 5.20
C SER A 753 -15.30 3.25 6.45
N TRP A 754 -14.61 3.11 7.59
CA TRP A 754 -14.95 3.83 8.82
C TRP A 754 -14.67 5.34 8.70
N ARG A 755 -13.63 5.75 7.97
CA ARG A 755 -13.33 7.17 7.76
C ARG A 755 -14.40 7.86 6.93
N VAL A 756 -14.90 7.18 5.89
CA VAL A 756 -16.04 7.65 5.09
C VAL A 756 -17.29 7.75 5.97
N ARG A 757 -17.59 6.72 6.79
CA ARG A 757 -18.73 6.79 7.74
C ARG A 757 -18.61 7.98 8.68
N ARG A 758 -17.43 8.16 9.28
CA ARG A 758 -17.15 9.24 10.24
C ARG A 758 -17.25 10.62 9.60
N ARG A 759 -16.65 10.80 8.43
CA ARG A 759 -16.71 12.09 7.72
C ARG A 759 -18.13 12.42 7.26
N ALA A 760 -18.88 11.42 6.78
CA ALA A 760 -20.29 11.57 6.46
C ALA A 760 -21.12 11.95 7.70
N ALA A 761 -20.86 11.35 8.87
CA ALA A 761 -21.50 11.73 10.12
C ALA A 761 -21.19 13.18 10.52
N GLN A 762 -19.91 13.58 10.53
CA GLN A 762 -19.50 14.97 10.83
C GLN A 762 -20.18 15.99 9.91
N LEU A 763 -20.30 15.67 8.62
CA LEU A 763 -20.93 16.54 7.63
C LEU A 763 -22.45 16.67 7.83
N LEU A 764 -23.11 15.62 8.34
CA LEU A 764 -24.53 15.62 8.66
C LEU A 764 -24.83 16.30 10.00
N ASP A 765 -23.96 16.11 11.00
CA ASP A 765 -24.12 16.61 12.36
C ASP A 765 -23.70 18.08 12.48
N GLY A 766 -22.83 18.58 11.59
CA GLY A 766 -22.43 19.99 11.50
C GLY A 766 -23.42 20.91 10.78
N ARG A 767 -24.69 20.49 10.64
CA ARG A 767 -25.76 21.28 10.01
C ARG A 767 -26.47 22.23 10.96
#